data_AF-A0A9D5M3B0-F1
#
_entry.id   AF-A0A9D5M3B0-F1
#
_cell.length_a   1.000
_cell.length_b   1.000
_cell.length_c   1.000
_cell.angle_alpha   90.00
_cell.angle_beta   90.00
_cell.angle_gamma   90.00
#
_symmetry.space_group_name_H-M   'P 1'
#
loop_
_entity.id
_entity.type
_entity.pdbx_description
1 polymer ?
#
loop_
_entity_poly.entity_id
_entity_poly.type
_entity_poly.pdbx_seq_one_letter_code
_entity_poly.pdbx_strand_id
1 'polypeptide(L)'
;MKEHVVSGIKKLAVMLIASVMLLGIVPVGLVSRPATVSAEGEFLRLSPAAETFVSSKPEERTLSGSQIAPGIVITGGSYDAYYKFDLRNLLDKDPEEIHDARLRLGIVNAGGEPETVVRLWLMPEVNWNENMNYTSRPSEVGEIKLCETAVNTQNNEIPLEADLTEYLKKWVEDGREFVALHLDILSPSVTISFAGSGYEDPAYRPGLKVVTGSAQDPDLPVLSKSELTAAETWGSTVPYDCLAAGGGAETYLRFRFQKENIKGAVYLAQLQLQMLSAEEGAEFAVYQVLGENTETAENAPGQKELLLYSTSMPDAGRLRSIDLTDIVNDTLSRGEEELVLRLAGGGSGQTVFAGGEDAPRLAMRVSDDYRVQAAVEASVHMLGENTDPEAVTSALSDGYTAPDGVYAEIRWTAEDAETGENVFDVLEADGTVNRPRWFEPAERIKATGRIVSGSCVRERAFYLTILPEEAPNYTGESFDSCVYPGLAESEVQQRFESENCQARSRWVGTKNFAYRTLDQDGMMVLNLACDSEKQNYLTVKIWMDDGAAETLAMQNLAGSDSDWIVLSGSGQTPETDGGFLYRTYPLPEEMTRGKEFVSLGLRLAPEAEADTQVNIYGAYLTQSPYFDPLAFAQQGEEVAGKEPITDTAFYKFLERLYLVTRQPVLELWEQTQSSEVVAGPEPADEKAVFGPEPAGNTQTGASGLDNAAAVQNSAAAQQTQTAAGTGAETAAGAEAETAAGVQKEYMPKSYTWVDEDTHTVLFRSGGDQIAVSMPRDGKLAQVRRNGAYYDTYSEVDAEDHENGITTVHYGKYEILLNRTGTGAARIPVQGLEGIYQDLVSGEYYSFLGPGALADDSVLPEGTQLKNGKTAVLEPGNAMILEFLAEPLYTSDWRVSAVNGVSVSRIEFAAETPIQSVSVKNVGRISAETEDLQIICAVYERGILAGAARQETAAVAGQGEYTVSFADAGLSIRPGQTMKIFIEPSDGTAGAMTPKLELP
;
A
#
# COMPACT_ATOMS: atom_id res chain seq x y z
N MET A 1 -54.74 47.84 27.13
CA MET A 1 -53.37 47.66 27.71
C MET A 1 -52.94 46.20 27.79
N LYS A 2 -53.68 45.26 28.41
CA LYS A 2 -53.25 43.86 28.55
C LYS A 2 -52.87 43.18 27.21
N GLU A 3 -53.62 43.40 26.13
CA GLU A 3 -53.36 42.74 24.83
C GLU A 3 -52.01 43.09 24.20
N HIS A 4 -51.57 44.35 24.29
CA HIS A 4 -50.25 44.74 23.77
C HIS A 4 -49.09 44.09 24.53
N VAL A 5 -49.26 43.80 25.83
CA VAL A 5 -48.26 43.08 26.63
C VAL A 5 -48.19 41.61 26.18
N VAL A 6 -49.34 40.94 25.97
CA VAL A 6 -49.39 39.56 25.48
C VAL A 6 -48.83 39.46 24.04
N SER A 7 -49.12 40.43 23.18
CA SER A 7 -48.54 40.49 21.83
C SER A 7 -47.01 40.69 21.86
N GLY A 8 -46.51 41.52 22.77
CA GLY A 8 -45.08 41.70 23.00
C GLY A 8 -44.39 40.41 23.46
N ILE A 9 -44.96 39.72 24.44
CA ILE A 9 -44.41 38.44 24.95
C ILE A 9 -44.39 37.36 23.86
N LYS A 10 -45.45 37.22 23.06
CA LYS A 10 -45.47 36.26 21.93
C LYS A 10 -44.37 36.57 20.90
N LYS A 11 -44.15 37.84 20.55
CA LYS A 11 -43.06 38.23 19.63
C LYS A 11 -41.67 38.00 20.20
N LEU A 12 -41.49 38.19 21.51
CA LEU A 12 -40.22 37.95 22.20
C LEU A 12 -39.91 36.45 22.28
N ALA A 13 -40.91 35.60 22.56
CA ALA A 13 -40.79 34.15 22.51
C ALA A 13 -40.43 33.64 21.10
N VAL A 14 -41.07 34.16 20.04
CA VAL A 14 -40.73 33.80 18.64
C VAL A 14 -39.30 34.23 18.27
N MET A 15 -38.85 35.42 18.69
CA MET A 15 -37.44 35.81 18.49
C MET A 15 -36.46 34.94 19.28
N LEU A 16 -36.83 34.48 20.48
CA LEU A 16 -35.99 33.61 21.29
C LEU A 16 -35.86 32.21 20.67
N ILE A 17 -36.97 31.63 20.17
CA ILE A 17 -36.96 30.38 19.41
C ILE A 17 -36.12 30.52 18.13
N ALA A 18 -36.29 31.60 17.37
CA ALA A 18 -35.49 31.86 16.17
C ALA A 18 -33.99 32.04 16.49
N SER A 19 -33.66 32.60 17.66
CA SER A 19 -32.28 32.74 18.14
C SER A 19 -31.67 31.40 18.57
N VAL A 20 -32.46 30.51 19.17
CA VAL A 20 -32.03 29.13 19.51
C VAL A 20 -31.84 28.28 18.24
N MET A 21 -32.71 28.44 17.24
CA MET A 21 -32.53 27.81 15.92
C MET A 21 -31.26 28.31 15.22
N LEU A 22 -30.95 29.62 15.31
CA LEU A 22 -29.70 30.20 14.80
C LEU A 22 -28.44 29.78 15.58
N LEU A 23 -28.59 29.14 16.76
CA LEU A 23 -27.49 28.62 17.57
C LEU A 23 -27.28 27.10 17.40
N GLY A 24 -28.10 26.41 16.60
CA GLY A 24 -27.91 24.99 16.27
C GLY A 24 -28.27 23.99 17.37
N ILE A 25 -28.92 24.41 18.46
CA ILE A 25 -29.18 23.59 19.67
C ILE A 25 -30.50 22.76 19.53
N VAL A 26 -30.97 22.50 18.31
CA VAL A 26 -32.19 21.72 18.05
C VAL A 26 -31.97 20.77 16.87
N PRO A 27 -32.12 19.44 17.03
CA PRO A 27 -32.06 18.48 15.93
C PRO A 27 -33.11 18.79 14.85
N VAL A 28 -32.71 18.76 13.57
CA VAL A 28 -33.56 19.11 12.43
C VAL A 28 -34.46 17.94 12.03
N GLY A 29 -35.40 17.59 12.91
CA GLY A 29 -36.43 16.57 12.67
C GLY A 29 -37.82 16.93 13.21
N LEU A 30 -37.95 17.99 14.02
CA LEU A 30 -39.16 18.27 14.83
C LEU A 30 -39.96 19.51 14.41
N VAL A 31 -40.13 19.74 13.09
CA VAL A 31 -41.12 20.72 12.59
C VAL A 31 -41.85 20.18 11.35
N SER A 32 -42.88 19.36 11.56
CA SER A 32 -43.98 19.23 10.60
C SER A 32 -44.59 20.62 10.36
N ARG A 33 -44.86 20.99 9.10
CA ARG A 33 -45.43 22.30 8.75
C ARG A 33 -46.71 22.56 9.54
N PRO A 34 -46.85 23.68 10.28
CA PRO A 34 -48.15 24.05 10.85
C PRO A 34 -49.07 24.52 9.72
N ALA A 35 -49.85 23.59 9.17
CA ALA A 35 -51.02 23.94 8.38
C ALA A 35 -51.97 24.72 9.28
N THR A 36 -52.15 26.01 9.02
CA THR A 36 -53.00 26.88 9.84
C THR A 36 -54.48 26.64 9.55
N VAL A 37 -54.99 25.50 10.04
CA VAL A 37 -56.40 25.22 10.21
C VAL A 37 -56.71 25.31 11.70
N SER A 38 -57.69 26.13 12.07
CA SER A 38 -58.16 26.19 13.46
C SER A 38 -59.07 24.99 13.70
N ALA A 39 -58.52 23.93 14.29
CA ALA A 39 -59.31 22.77 14.70
C ALA A 39 -60.19 23.14 15.91
N GLU A 40 -61.46 23.45 15.64
CA GLU A 40 -62.50 23.55 16.66
C GLU A 40 -63.03 22.14 16.92
N GLY A 41 -62.28 21.33 17.67
CA GLY A 41 -62.60 19.91 17.93
C GLY A 41 -61.42 19.09 18.47
N GLU A 42 -61.72 17.97 19.14
CA GLU A 42 -60.75 17.04 19.73
C GLU A 42 -61.05 15.59 19.32
N PHE A 43 -60.01 14.81 18.98
CA PHE A 43 -60.09 13.35 18.87
C PHE A 43 -59.62 12.71 20.19
N LEU A 44 -60.41 11.78 20.72
CA LEU A 44 -60.15 11.10 21.99
C LEU A 44 -60.20 9.58 21.79
N ARG A 45 -59.15 8.85 22.19
CA ARG A 45 -59.14 7.37 22.26
C ARG A 45 -59.17 6.94 23.72
N LEU A 46 -60.34 6.55 24.22
CA LEU A 46 -60.46 5.99 25.56
C LEU A 46 -60.04 4.51 25.52
N SER A 47 -58.98 4.17 26.26
CA SER A 47 -58.61 2.77 26.49
C SER A 47 -59.53 2.15 27.56
N PRO A 48 -59.74 0.82 27.57
CA PRO A 48 -60.42 0.13 28.66
C PRO A 48 -59.79 0.45 30.03
N ALA A 49 -60.61 0.87 30.98
CA ALA A 49 -60.27 1.01 32.39
C ALA A 49 -60.31 -0.34 33.14
N ALA A 50 -60.95 -1.35 32.55
CA ALA A 50 -60.74 -2.77 32.83
C ALA A 50 -61.16 -3.60 31.61
N GLU A 51 -60.50 -4.73 31.40
CA GLU A 51 -60.83 -5.70 30.34
C GLU A 51 -60.58 -7.12 30.87
N THR A 52 -61.33 -8.10 30.37
CA THR A 52 -61.07 -9.52 30.62
C THR A 52 -61.95 -10.39 29.72
N PHE A 53 -61.73 -11.70 29.74
CA PHE A 53 -62.69 -12.67 29.23
C PHE A 53 -62.92 -13.78 30.25
N VAL A 54 -64.09 -14.40 30.18
CA VAL A 54 -64.58 -15.36 31.16
C VAL A 54 -65.17 -16.56 30.42
N SER A 55 -64.93 -17.78 30.90
CA SER A 55 -65.62 -18.95 30.34
C SER A 55 -67.11 -18.88 30.66
N SER A 56 -67.96 -19.22 29.69
CA SER A 56 -69.41 -19.36 29.86
C SER A 56 -69.84 -20.75 30.35
N LYS A 57 -68.89 -21.65 30.64
CA LYS A 57 -69.16 -22.99 31.21
C LYS A 57 -69.15 -23.01 32.75
N PRO A 58 -70.18 -23.59 33.41
CA PRO A 58 -70.24 -23.67 34.88
C PRO A 58 -69.16 -24.52 35.55
N GLU A 59 -68.41 -25.34 34.82
CA GLU A 59 -67.27 -26.12 35.32
C GLU A 59 -65.95 -25.33 35.34
N GLU A 60 -65.75 -24.37 34.43
CA GLU A 60 -64.48 -23.63 34.22
C GLU A 60 -64.33 -22.42 35.18
N ARG A 61 -64.76 -22.60 36.44
CA ARG A 61 -65.11 -21.49 37.37
C ARG A 61 -64.00 -20.52 37.74
N THR A 62 -62.75 -20.94 37.63
CA THR A 62 -61.57 -20.15 38.06
C THR A 62 -60.84 -19.50 36.90
N LEU A 63 -61.22 -19.79 35.64
CA LEU A 63 -60.55 -19.26 34.46
C LEU A 63 -61.03 -17.83 34.16
N SER A 64 -60.07 -16.90 34.18
CA SER A 64 -60.20 -15.51 33.75
C SER A 64 -59.09 -15.21 32.74
N GLY A 65 -59.35 -14.32 31.79
CA GLY A 65 -58.42 -14.02 30.70
C GLY A 65 -57.03 -13.57 31.16
N SER A 66 -57.02 -12.78 32.23
CA SER A 66 -55.85 -12.32 33.00
C SER A 66 -54.90 -13.43 33.48
N GLN A 67 -55.31 -14.71 33.47
CA GLN A 67 -54.48 -15.86 33.85
C GLN A 67 -54.03 -16.73 32.65
N ILE A 68 -54.57 -16.51 31.45
CA ILE A 68 -54.41 -17.41 30.30
C ILE A 68 -53.39 -16.86 29.29
N ALA A 69 -53.53 -15.60 28.90
CA ALA A 69 -52.62 -14.93 27.97
C ALA A 69 -52.59 -13.41 28.26
N PRO A 70 -51.41 -12.81 28.52
CA PRO A 70 -51.31 -11.36 28.69
C PRO A 70 -51.60 -10.64 27.36
N GLY A 71 -52.34 -9.54 27.43
CA GLY A 71 -52.61 -8.69 26.27
C GLY A 71 -53.55 -9.28 25.21
N ILE A 72 -54.28 -10.36 25.49
CA ILE A 72 -55.24 -10.98 24.56
C ILE A 72 -56.61 -11.15 25.26
N VAL A 73 -57.69 -10.86 24.54
CA VAL A 73 -59.08 -11.02 25.01
C VAL A 73 -59.83 -11.98 24.07
N ILE A 74 -60.43 -13.05 24.59
CA ILE A 74 -61.04 -14.12 23.78
C ILE A 74 -62.56 -14.11 23.89
N THR A 75 -63.27 -14.32 22.78
CA THR A 75 -64.72 -14.56 22.74
C THR A 75 -65.08 -15.67 21.74
N GLY A 76 -66.23 -16.32 21.93
CA GLY A 76 -66.58 -17.57 21.26
C GLY A 76 -65.89 -18.78 21.91
N GLY A 77 -66.13 -19.99 21.40
CA GLY A 77 -65.52 -21.22 21.92
C GLY A 77 -65.91 -21.59 23.36
N SER A 78 -66.99 -21.01 23.90
CA SER A 78 -67.38 -20.96 25.32
C SER A 78 -66.67 -19.89 26.17
N TYR A 79 -66.21 -18.79 25.57
CA TYR A 79 -65.73 -17.60 26.27
C TYR A 79 -66.53 -16.36 25.86
N ASP A 80 -66.75 -15.47 26.83
CA ASP A 80 -67.39 -14.18 26.66
C ASP A 80 -66.40 -13.07 27.07
N ALA A 81 -66.33 -11.99 26.29
CA ALA A 81 -65.38 -10.89 26.49
C ALA A 81 -66.05 -9.65 27.09
N TYR A 82 -65.32 -8.92 27.94
CA TYR A 82 -65.85 -7.78 28.69
C TYR A 82 -64.87 -6.61 28.69
N TYR A 83 -65.38 -5.41 28.41
CA TYR A 83 -64.62 -4.15 28.43
C TYR A 83 -65.36 -3.09 29.25
N LYS A 84 -64.64 -2.34 30.07
CA LYS A 84 -65.16 -1.23 30.86
C LYS A 84 -64.42 0.05 30.48
N PHE A 85 -65.14 1.09 30.10
CA PHE A 85 -64.56 2.39 29.78
C PHE A 85 -64.93 3.43 30.84
N ASP A 86 -64.00 4.35 31.10
CA ASP A 86 -64.17 5.51 31.97
C ASP A 86 -64.54 6.71 31.08
N LEU A 87 -65.73 7.26 31.30
CA LEU A 87 -66.29 8.34 30.49
C LEU A 87 -66.17 9.71 31.18
N ARG A 88 -65.53 9.80 32.35
CA ARG A 88 -65.49 11.04 33.16
C ARG A 88 -64.84 12.22 32.44
N ASN A 89 -63.96 11.95 31.48
CA ASN A 89 -63.32 12.94 30.59
C ASN A 89 -64.21 13.39 29.40
N LEU A 90 -65.47 12.95 29.36
CA LEU A 90 -66.49 13.38 28.38
C LEU A 90 -67.69 14.07 29.04
N LEU A 91 -67.81 14.03 30.37
CA LEU A 91 -68.96 14.59 31.11
C LEU A 91 -68.96 16.13 31.19
N ASP A 92 -67.91 16.78 30.67
CA ASP A 92 -67.79 18.24 30.51
C ASP A 92 -68.04 18.70 29.05
N LYS A 93 -68.22 17.77 28.10
CA LYS A 93 -68.56 18.06 26.70
C LYS A 93 -70.07 18.19 26.50
N ASP A 94 -70.49 18.96 25.50
CA ASP A 94 -71.88 18.93 25.04
C ASP A 94 -72.13 17.66 24.21
N PRO A 95 -73.19 16.86 24.46
CA PRO A 95 -73.52 15.70 23.62
C PRO A 95 -73.66 16.03 22.12
N GLU A 96 -74.05 17.25 21.74
CA GLU A 96 -74.14 17.65 20.33
C GLU A 96 -72.78 17.98 19.69
N GLU A 97 -71.71 18.13 20.48
CA GLU A 97 -70.33 18.23 19.97
C GLU A 97 -69.76 16.86 19.57
N ILE A 98 -70.36 15.74 19.99
CA ILE A 98 -69.94 14.38 19.65
C ILE A 98 -70.50 14.00 18.28
N HIS A 99 -69.64 13.84 17.26
CA HIS A 99 -70.08 13.60 15.88
C HIS A 99 -69.87 12.16 15.38
N ASP A 100 -68.88 11.43 15.89
CA ASP A 100 -68.68 10.00 15.64
C ASP A 100 -68.07 9.38 16.91
N ALA A 101 -68.56 8.21 17.33
CA ALA A 101 -67.92 7.43 18.38
C ALA A 101 -67.98 5.93 18.07
N ARG A 102 -66.84 5.26 18.17
CA ARG A 102 -66.68 3.87 17.73
C ARG A 102 -65.89 3.04 18.73
N LEU A 103 -66.43 1.88 19.11
CA LEU A 103 -65.61 0.83 19.69
C LEU A 103 -64.80 0.19 18.55
N ARG A 104 -63.47 0.19 18.67
CA ARG A 104 -62.54 -0.47 17.74
C ARG A 104 -61.74 -1.53 18.48
N LEU A 105 -61.77 -2.77 17.98
CA LEU A 105 -61.01 -3.91 18.51
C LEU A 105 -60.18 -4.55 17.39
N GLY A 106 -58.85 -4.58 17.56
CA GLY A 106 -57.98 -5.30 16.63
C GLY A 106 -58.08 -6.82 16.82
N ILE A 107 -58.20 -7.56 15.72
CA ILE A 107 -58.24 -9.03 15.73
C ILE A 107 -56.80 -9.55 15.65
N VAL A 108 -56.38 -10.36 16.62
CA VAL A 108 -55.06 -11.02 16.64
C VAL A 108 -55.12 -12.37 15.91
N ASN A 109 -56.17 -13.14 16.18
CA ASN A 109 -56.41 -14.43 15.56
C ASN A 109 -57.90 -14.78 15.58
N ALA A 110 -58.40 -15.48 14.57
CA ALA A 110 -59.75 -16.02 14.54
C ALA A 110 -59.73 -17.44 13.95
N GLY A 111 -60.43 -18.38 14.60
CA GLY A 111 -60.48 -19.78 14.19
C GLY A 111 -61.91 -20.27 14.02
N GLY A 112 -62.21 -20.88 12.88
CA GLY A 112 -63.49 -21.53 12.60
C GLY A 112 -64.01 -21.22 11.19
N GLU A 113 -65.28 -20.83 11.12
CA GLU A 113 -66.00 -20.47 9.88
C GLU A 113 -65.51 -19.11 9.34
N PRO A 114 -65.44 -18.91 8.00
CA PRO A 114 -64.77 -17.74 7.38
C PRO A 114 -65.45 -16.40 7.67
N GLU A 115 -66.73 -16.42 8.03
CA GLU A 115 -67.49 -15.25 8.49
C GLU A 115 -68.28 -15.65 9.74
N THR A 116 -68.31 -14.79 10.75
CA THR A 116 -69.09 -15.00 11.99
C THR A 116 -69.71 -13.69 12.46
N VAL A 117 -70.69 -13.76 13.37
CA VAL A 117 -71.36 -12.57 13.94
C VAL A 117 -70.94 -12.38 15.38
N VAL A 118 -70.28 -11.25 15.64
CA VAL A 118 -69.99 -10.73 16.99
C VAL A 118 -71.16 -9.86 17.44
N ARG A 119 -71.61 -10.03 18.69
CA ARG A 119 -72.75 -9.32 19.26
C ARG A 119 -72.30 -8.45 20.43
N LEU A 120 -72.71 -7.18 20.44
CA LEU A 120 -72.28 -6.21 21.45
C LEU A 120 -73.45 -5.81 22.36
N TRP A 121 -73.25 -5.93 23.66
CA TRP A 121 -74.25 -5.66 24.69
C TRP A 121 -73.77 -4.61 25.70
N LEU A 122 -74.66 -3.72 26.12
CA LEU A 122 -74.48 -2.81 27.25
C LEU A 122 -74.89 -3.51 28.54
N MET A 123 -73.97 -3.60 29.49
CA MET A 123 -74.21 -4.20 30.80
C MET A 123 -74.88 -3.21 31.78
N PRO A 124 -75.79 -3.67 32.65
CA PRO A 124 -76.36 -2.83 33.71
C PRO A 124 -75.42 -2.63 34.92
N GLU A 125 -74.46 -3.54 35.14
CA GLU A 125 -73.50 -3.46 36.26
C GLU A 125 -72.08 -3.15 35.79
N VAL A 126 -71.44 -2.14 36.41
CA VAL A 126 -70.05 -1.73 36.15
C VAL A 126 -69.09 -2.16 37.28
N ASN A 127 -69.57 -2.95 38.25
CA ASN A 127 -68.85 -3.30 39.49
C ASN A 127 -67.96 -4.54 39.36
N TRP A 128 -67.16 -4.61 38.29
CA TRP A 128 -66.21 -5.69 38.02
C TRP A 128 -64.80 -5.15 37.69
N ASN A 129 -63.82 -6.05 37.60
CA ASN A 129 -62.42 -5.79 37.22
C ASN A 129 -61.81 -6.98 36.46
N GLU A 130 -60.56 -6.85 36.00
CA GLU A 130 -59.81 -7.85 35.20
C GLU A 130 -59.74 -9.28 35.78
N ASN A 131 -59.95 -9.46 37.09
CA ASN A 131 -59.92 -10.75 37.80
C ASN A 131 -61.29 -11.44 37.86
N MET A 132 -62.27 -10.96 37.09
CA MET A 132 -63.60 -11.55 36.98
C MET A 132 -63.53 -12.99 36.43
N ASN A 133 -64.32 -13.88 37.02
CA ASN A 133 -64.44 -15.29 36.62
C ASN A 133 -65.93 -15.69 36.52
N TYR A 134 -66.23 -16.95 36.14
CA TYR A 134 -67.60 -17.43 35.92
C TYR A 134 -68.55 -17.06 37.08
N THR A 135 -68.08 -17.17 38.32
CA THR A 135 -68.90 -16.99 39.53
C THR A 135 -69.02 -15.55 40.00
N SER A 136 -68.22 -14.65 39.44
CA SER A 136 -68.21 -13.22 39.79
C SER A 136 -68.59 -12.31 38.61
N ARG A 137 -69.02 -12.86 37.46
CA ARG A 137 -69.52 -12.06 36.35
C ARG A 137 -70.88 -11.44 36.69
N PRO A 138 -71.20 -10.23 36.20
CA PRO A 138 -72.54 -9.66 36.28
C PRO A 138 -73.63 -10.58 35.73
N SER A 139 -74.86 -10.31 36.15
CA SER A 139 -76.04 -10.99 35.61
C SER A 139 -76.40 -10.45 34.23
N GLU A 140 -76.40 -11.34 33.23
CA GLU A 140 -76.90 -11.10 31.86
C GLU A 140 -78.36 -10.58 31.82
N VAL A 141 -79.13 -10.78 32.90
CA VAL A 141 -80.50 -10.25 33.05
C VAL A 141 -80.49 -8.73 33.16
N GLY A 142 -80.85 -8.06 32.06
CA GLY A 142 -80.94 -6.60 31.98
C GLY A 142 -80.00 -5.97 30.96
N GLU A 143 -79.19 -6.77 30.27
CA GLU A 143 -78.34 -6.29 29.17
C GLU A 143 -79.16 -5.74 27.99
N ILE A 144 -78.62 -4.69 27.36
CA ILE A 144 -79.23 -4.03 26.21
C ILE A 144 -78.33 -4.24 25.00
N LYS A 145 -78.82 -4.98 24.01
CA LYS A 145 -78.13 -5.19 22.73
C LYS A 145 -77.90 -3.85 22.02
N LEU A 146 -76.64 -3.54 21.71
CA LEU A 146 -76.24 -2.31 21.03
C LEU A 146 -76.19 -2.50 19.51
N CYS A 147 -75.45 -3.52 19.05
CA CYS A 147 -75.30 -3.86 17.64
C CYS A 147 -74.91 -5.34 17.42
N GLU A 148 -74.87 -5.76 16.17
CA GLU A 148 -74.24 -7.00 15.71
C GLU A 148 -73.41 -6.67 14.46
N THR A 149 -72.20 -7.20 14.38
CA THR A 149 -71.27 -6.94 13.28
C THR A 149 -70.74 -8.28 12.76
N ALA A 150 -70.77 -8.44 11.44
CA ALA A 150 -70.12 -9.58 10.78
C ALA A 150 -68.60 -9.38 10.73
N VAL A 151 -67.86 -10.43 11.04
CA VAL A 151 -66.39 -10.44 11.07
C VAL A 151 -65.88 -11.54 10.14
N ASN A 152 -65.04 -11.14 9.18
CA ASN A 152 -64.26 -12.07 8.38
C ASN A 152 -63.12 -12.62 9.25
N THR A 153 -63.12 -13.93 9.51
CA THR A 153 -62.14 -14.60 10.36
C THR A 153 -60.83 -14.94 9.64
N GLN A 154 -60.77 -14.73 8.32
CA GLN A 154 -59.61 -14.99 7.47
C GLN A 154 -58.76 -13.74 7.24
N ASN A 155 -59.25 -12.55 7.61
CA ASN A 155 -58.51 -11.30 7.49
C ASN A 155 -58.44 -10.53 8.82
N ASN A 156 -57.38 -10.80 9.58
CA ASN A 156 -57.09 -10.15 10.87
C ASN A 156 -56.51 -8.72 10.73
N GLU A 157 -56.30 -8.22 9.51
CA GLU A 157 -55.83 -6.86 9.27
C GLU A 157 -56.98 -5.84 9.32
N ILE A 158 -58.23 -6.28 9.24
CA ILE A 158 -59.42 -5.43 9.39
C ILE A 158 -59.91 -5.51 10.85
N PRO A 159 -59.95 -4.40 11.60
CA PRO A 159 -60.46 -4.40 12.96
C PRO A 159 -61.99 -4.48 12.99
N LEU A 160 -62.55 -5.00 14.08
CA LEU A 160 -63.96 -4.82 14.39
C LEU A 160 -64.19 -3.34 14.75
N GLU A 161 -65.01 -2.63 13.98
CA GLU A 161 -65.59 -1.35 14.40
C GLU A 161 -67.10 -1.48 14.65
N ALA A 162 -67.56 -0.85 15.73
CA ALA A 162 -68.98 -0.73 16.07
C ALA A 162 -69.30 0.74 16.39
N ASP A 163 -70.22 1.33 15.62
CA ASP A 163 -70.76 2.67 15.86
C ASP A 163 -71.58 2.70 17.16
N LEU A 164 -71.17 3.59 18.06
CA LEU A 164 -71.78 3.84 19.36
C LEU A 164 -72.17 5.31 19.54
N THR A 165 -72.15 6.14 18.49
CA THR A 165 -72.30 7.61 18.54
C THR A 165 -73.52 8.04 19.36
N GLU A 166 -74.71 7.61 18.96
CA GLU A 166 -75.97 7.98 19.62
C GLU A 166 -76.13 7.32 21.01
N TYR A 167 -75.46 6.19 21.26
CA TYR A 167 -75.42 5.59 22.60
C TYR A 167 -74.50 6.38 23.54
N LEU A 168 -73.34 6.84 23.07
CA LEU A 168 -72.38 7.61 23.85
C LEU A 168 -72.93 8.99 24.22
N LYS A 169 -73.55 9.70 23.27
CA LYS A 169 -74.29 10.95 23.55
C LYS A 169 -75.24 10.77 24.74
N LYS A 170 -76.06 9.73 24.67
CA LYS A 170 -77.00 9.39 25.74
C LYS A 170 -76.32 8.99 27.05
N TRP A 171 -75.16 8.34 27.02
CA TRP A 171 -74.41 8.02 28.23
C TRP A 171 -73.83 9.27 28.90
N VAL A 172 -73.44 10.28 28.12
CA VAL A 172 -73.05 11.62 28.61
C VAL A 172 -74.26 12.39 29.15
N GLU A 173 -75.40 12.41 28.44
CA GLU A 173 -76.68 12.97 28.93
C GLU A 173 -77.14 12.35 30.25
N ASP A 174 -77.07 11.01 30.37
CA ASP A 174 -77.39 10.25 31.58
C ASP A 174 -76.38 10.51 32.73
N GLY A 175 -75.26 11.18 32.47
CA GLY A 175 -74.21 11.47 33.46
C GLY A 175 -73.39 10.24 33.88
N ARG A 176 -73.20 9.25 32.99
CA ARG A 176 -72.56 7.97 33.32
C ARG A 176 -71.04 8.10 33.41
N GLU A 177 -70.48 7.99 34.61
CA GLU A 177 -69.02 7.95 34.81
C GLU A 177 -68.34 6.73 34.15
N PHE A 178 -69.04 5.60 34.05
CA PHE A 178 -68.50 4.36 33.48
C PHE A 178 -69.54 3.66 32.61
N VAL A 179 -69.06 2.97 31.57
CA VAL A 179 -69.84 2.02 30.78
C VAL A 179 -69.14 0.66 30.77
N ALA A 180 -69.92 -0.42 30.83
CA ALA A 180 -69.43 -1.79 30.68
C ALA A 180 -70.12 -2.45 29.47
N LEU A 181 -69.32 -3.09 28.63
CA LEU A 181 -69.71 -3.73 27.39
C LEU A 181 -69.36 -5.22 27.46
N HIS A 182 -70.25 -6.06 26.94
CA HIS A 182 -70.14 -7.50 26.85
C HIS A 182 -70.16 -7.92 25.36
N LEU A 183 -69.24 -8.79 24.95
CA LEU A 183 -69.12 -9.31 23.59
C LEU A 183 -69.15 -10.83 23.57
N ASP A 184 -70.12 -11.36 22.84
CA ASP A 184 -70.28 -12.79 22.57
C ASP A 184 -70.22 -13.10 21.06
N ILE A 185 -70.12 -14.38 20.73
CA ILE A 185 -70.23 -14.90 19.36
C ILE A 185 -71.37 -15.92 19.26
N LEU A 186 -72.20 -15.80 18.21
CA LEU A 186 -73.35 -16.68 17.98
C LEU A 186 -72.97 -18.14 17.64
N SER A 187 -71.84 -18.35 16.95
CA SER A 187 -71.34 -19.68 16.55
C SER A 187 -70.43 -20.28 17.63
N PRO A 188 -70.85 -21.36 18.35
CA PRO A 188 -70.08 -21.92 19.47
C PRO A 188 -68.81 -22.67 19.04
N SER A 189 -68.66 -22.93 17.73
CA SER A 189 -67.48 -23.55 17.12
C SER A 189 -66.41 -22.54 16.69
N VAL A 190 -66.70 -21.24 16.71
CA VAL A 190 -65.77 -20.16 16.34
C VAL A 190 -65.14 -19.57 17.60
N THR A 191 -63.89 -19.13 17.53
CA THR A 191 -63.21 -18.40 18.61
C THR A 191 -62.39 -17.26 18.02
N ILE A 192 -62.59 -16.04 18.53
CA ILE A 192 -61.83 -14.85 18.14
C ILE A 192 -60.98 -14.40 19.34
N SER A 193 -59.72 -14.13 19.08
CA SER A 193 -58.77 -13.47 19.97
C SER A 193 -58.60 -12.02 19.51
N PHE A 194 -59.15 -11.08 20.26
CA PHE A 194 -58.88 -9.65 20.12
C PHE A 194 -57.61 -9.28 20.89
N ALA A 195 -56.98 -8.18 20.49
CA ALA A 195 -55.96 -7.53 21.29
C ALA A 195 -56.58 -6.92 22.56
N GLY A 196 -55.83 -7.01 23.66
CA GLY A 196 -56.07 -6.27 24.89
C GLY A 196 -55.30 -4.96 24.93
N SER A 197 -55.55 -4.14 25.95
CA SER A 197 -54.86 -2.89 26.24
C SER A 197 -53.36 -3.07 26.48
N GLY A 198 -52.96 -4.25 26.95
CA GLY A 198 -51.56 -4.67 27.10
C GLY A 198 -50.99 -5.46 25.92
N TYR A 199 -51.64 -5.49 24.74
CA TYR A 199 -51.08 -6.11 23.54
C TYR A 199 -49.85 -5.33 23.05
N GLU A 200 -48.88 -6.02 22.46
CA GLU A 200 -47.59 -5.43 22.11
C GLU A 200 -47.71 -4.30 21.07
N ASP A 201 -48.47 -4.52 20.00
CA ASP A 201 -48.69 -3.56 18.91
C ASP A 201 -49.81 -2.57 19.24
N PRO A 202 -49.53 -1.25 19.36
CA PRO A 202 -50.53 -0.27 19.76
C PRO A 202 -51.63 -0.01 18.74
N ALA A 203 -51.45 -0.37 17.46
CA ALA A 203 -52.48 -0.18 16.44
C ALA A 203 -53.67 -1.15 16.63
N TYR A 204 -53.42 -2.36 17.14
CA TYR A 204 -54.47 -3.34 17.47
C TYR A 204 -55.20 -3.02 18.79
N ARG A 205 -54.57 -2.29 19.72
CA ARG A 205 -55.09 -2.09 21.09
C ARG A 205 -56.54 -1.56 21.09
N PRO A 206 -57.41 -2.11 21.95
CA PRO A 206 -58.83 -1.79 21.99
C PRO A 206 -59.03 -0.33 22.41
N GLY A 207 -60.06 0.32 21.86
CA GLY A 207 -60.40 1.68 22.25
C GLY A 207 -61.79 2.11 21.84
N LEU A 208 -62.40 2.95 22.66
CA LEU A 208 -63.55 3.76 22.27
C LEU A 208 -63.00 5.07 21.69
N LYS A 209 -62.99 5.16 20.36
CA LYS A 209 -62.68 6.38 19.61
C LYS A 209 -63.86 7.34 19.70
N VAL A 210 -63.59 8.63 19.89
CA VAL A 210 -64.60 9.69 19.97
C VAL A 210 -64.10 10.92 19.23
N VAL A 211 -64.85 11.38 18.24
CA VAL A 211 -64.60 12.60 17.47
C VAL A 211 -65.51 13.70 17.99
N THR A 212 -64.93 14.79 18.48
CA THR A 212 -65.67 16.00 18.85
C THR A 212 -65.38 17.16 17.89
N GLY A 213 -66.41 17.91 17.52
CA GLY A 213 -66.29 19.04 16.60
C GLY A 213 -65.65 18.69 15.25
N SER A 214 -64.83 19.60 14.73
CA SER A 214 -64.19 19.49 13.41
C SER A 214 -62.96 18.57 13.33
N ALA A 215 -62.72 17.74 14.36
CA ALA A 215 -61.63 16.77 14.34
C ALA A 215 -61.85 15.64 13.30
N GLN A 216 -60.78 14.92 12.98
CA GLN A 216 -60.82 13.71 12.14
C GLN A 216 -60.23 12.53 12.91
N ASP A 217 -60.69 11.33 12.58
CA ASP A 217 -60.13 10.08 13.10
C ASP A 217 -58.80 9.75 12.37
N PRO A 218 -57.67 9.62 13.09
CA PRO A 218 -56.37 9.32 12.49
C PRO A 218 -56.12 7.81 12.30
N ASP A 219 -57.00 6.91 12.75
CA ASP A 219 -56.82 5.47 12.57
C ASP A 219 -57.24 5.01 11.16
N LEU A 220 -56.30 4.41 10.41
CA LEU A 220 -56.58 3.79 9.11
C LEU A 220 -57.60 2.63 9.22
N PRO A 221 -58.38 2.32 8.17
CA PRO A 221 -59.38 1.23 8.20
C PRO A 221 -58.77 -0.18 8.17
N VAL A 222 -57.47 -0.31 7.86
CA VAL A 222 -56.70 -1.55 7.84
C VAL A 222 -55.48 -1.37 8.76
N LEU A 223 -55.06 -2.44 9.45
CA LEU A 223 -53.98 -2.47 10.44
C LEU A 223 -52.63 -2.96 9.86
N SER A 224 -52.54 -3.22 8.56
CA SER A 224 -51.32 -3.64 7.87
C SER A 224 -50.21 -2.58 7.99
N LYS A 225 -48.97 -3.02 8.11
CA LYS A 225 -47.78 -2.14 8.28
C LYS A 225 -47.12 -1.84 6.94
N SER A 226 -47.36 -2.71 5.96
CA SER A 226 -46.88 -2.58 4.61
C SER A 226 -47.89 -3.11 3.61
N GLU A 227 -47.90 -2.55 2.40
CA GLU A 227 -48.73 -2.97 1.28
C GLU A 227 -47.83 -3.34 0.10
N LEU A 228 -48.06 -4.50 -0.54
CA LEU A 228 -47.38 -4.88 -1.78
C LEU A 228 -47.99 -4.04 -2.93
N THR A 229 -47.32 -2.96 -3.31
CA THR A 229 -47.82 -2.00 -4.32
C THR A 229 -47.41 -2.35 -5.75
N ALA A 230 -46.37 -3.17 -5.92
CA ALA A 230 -46.02 -3.76 -7.21
C ALA A 230 -45.31 -5.12 -7.03
N ALA A 231 -45.57 -6.06 -7.94
CA ALA A 231 -44.83 -7.30 -8.10
C ALA A 231 -44.75 -7.66 -9.59
N GLU A 232 -43.55 -7.64 -10.17
CA GLU A 232 -43.34 -7.89 -11.60
C GLU A 232 -42.25 -8.95 -11.81
N THR A 233 -42.52 -9.93 -12.68
CA THR A 233 -41.52 -10.93 -13.11
C THR A 233 -41.10 -10.65 -14.54
N TRP A 234 -39.79 -10.59 -14.77
CA TRP A 234 -39.15 -10.36 -16.07
C TRP A 234 -38.37 -11.60 -16.52
N GLY A 235 -37.92 -11.60 -17.78
CA GLY A 235 -36.96 -12.58 -18.32
C GLY A 235 -37.51 -13.99 -18.61
N SER A 236 -38.64 -14.39 -18.03
CA SER A 236 -39.26 -15.70 -18.26
C SER A 236 -40.78 -15.65 -18.43
N THR A 237 -41.36 -16.68 -19.03
CA THR A 237 -42.81 -16.84 -19.18
C THR A 237 -43.37 -17.67 -18.02
N VAL A 238 -43.69 -17.00 -16.92
CA VAL A 238 -44.39 -17.62 -15.77
C VAL A 238 -45.88 -17.90 -16.08
N PRO A 239 -46.52 -18.82 -15.35
CA PRO A 239 -47.98 -18.93 -15.32
C PRO A 239 -48.64 -17.63 -14.83
N TYR A 240 -49.93 -17.46 -15.14
CA TYR A 240 -50.72 -16.36 -14.61
C TYR A 240 -50.80 -16.47 -13.07
N ASP A 241 -50.81 -15.33 -12.38
CA ASP A 241 -50.75 -15.21 -10.92
C ASP A 241 -49.58 -15.97 -10.24
N CYS A 242 -48.44 -16.08 -10.92
CA CYS A 242 -47.18 -16.63 -10.38
C CYS A 242 -46.01 -15.65 -10.57
N LEU A 243 -44.99 -15.77 -9.71
CA LEU A 243 -43.74 -14.99 -9.76
C LEU A 243 -42.55 -15.95 -9.88
N ALA A 244 -41.39 -15.52 -10.41
CA ALA A 244 -40.22 -16.39 -10.52
C ALA A 244 -38.85 -15.71 -10.45
N ALA A 245 -37.88 -16.46 -9.93
CA ALA A 245 -36.48 -16.07 -9.81
C ALA A 245 -35.56 -17.22 -10.24
N GLY A 246 -34.47 -16.91 -10.96
CA GLY A 246 -33.55 -17.92 -11.51
C GLY A 246 -34.00 -18.47 -12.87
N GLY A 247 -33.13 -19.21 -13.56
CA GLY A 247 -33.37 -19.68 -14.93
C GLY A 247 -33.55 -18.53 -15.95
N GLY A 248 -32.94 -17.37 -15.68
CA GLY A 248 -33.12 -16.12 -16.45
C GLY A 248 -34.34 -15.29 -16.03
N ALA A 249 -35.11 -15.71 -15.02
CA ALA A 249 -36.18 -14.90 -14.42
C ALA A 249 -35.67 -14.03 -13.26
N GLU A 250 -36.24 -12.84 -13.14
CA GLU A 250 -36.09 -11.97 -11.98
C GLU A 250 -37.46 -11.41 -11.57
N THR A 251 -37.72 -11.27 -10.28
CA THR A 251 -38.94 -10.61 -9.76
C THR A 251 -38.58 -9.40 -8.92
N TYR A 252 -39.22 -8.26 -9.20
CA TYR A 252 -39.13 -7.06 -8.36
C TYR A 252 -40.40 -6.95 -7.51
N LEU A 253 -40.23 -6.79 -6.19
CA LEU A 253 -41.29 -6.57 -5.21
C LEU A 253 -41.15 -5.16 -4.62
N ARG A 254 -42.27 -4.45 -4.45
CA ARG A 254 -42.32 -3.13 -3.81
C ARG A 254 -43.30 -3.15 -2.66
N PHE A 255 -42.80 -2.91 -1.46
CA PHE A 255 -43.62 -2.76 -0.25
C PHE A 255 -43.66 -1.29 0.16
N ARG A 256 -44.85 -0.67 0.22
CA ARG A 256 -45.03 0.66 0.81
C ARG A 256 -45.35 0.54 2.29
N PHE A 257 -44.70 1.33 3.14
CA PHE A 257 -44.99 1.35 4.58
C PHE A 257 -46.18 2.24 4.91
N GLN A 258 -47.13 1.67 5.67
CA GLN A 258 -48.27 2.39 6.24
C GLN A 258 -47.81 2.99 7.58
N LYS A 259 -47.06 4.09 7.53
CA LYS A 259 -46.35 4.68 8.69
C LYS A 259 -47.29 4.97 9.87
N GLU A 260 -48.54 5.33 9.59
CA GLU A 260 -49.62 5.57 10.57
C GLU A 260 -49.95 4.33 11.43
N ASN A 261 -49.70 3.12 10.91
CA ASN A 261 -49.88 1.85 11.61
C ASN A 261 -48.60 1.35 12.30
N ILE A 262 -47.43 1.95 12.03
CA ILE A 262 -46.15 1.62 12.67
C ILE A 262 -46.02 2.47 13.94
N LYS A 263 -46.88 2.18 14.92
CA LYS A 263 -46.97 2.91 16.20
C LYS A 263 -45.96 2.36 17.21
N GLY A 264 -44.67 2.55 16.96
CA GLY A 264 -43.57 2.05 17.80
C GLY A 264 -42.40 1.53 16.95
N ALA A 265 -41.50 0.76 17.58
CA ALA A 265 -40.33 0.21 16.91
C ALA A 265 -40.62 -1.17 16.27
N VAL A 266 -40.06 -1.41 15.07
CA VAL A 266 -40.20 -2.68 14.35
C VAL A 266 -39.16 -3.68 14.86
N TYR A 267 -39.57 -4.57 15.77
CA TYR A 267 -38.65 -5.54 16.38
C TYR A 267 -38.48 -6.82 15.56
N LEU A 268 -39.40 -7.09 14.63
CA LEU A 268 -39.36 -8.21 13.69
C LEU A 268 -40.04 -7.80 12.38
N ALA A 269 -39.39 -7.98 11.23
CA ALA A 269 -39.98 -7.90 9.90
C ALA A 269 -39.55 -9.10 9.06
N GLN A 270 -40.50 -9.79 8.45
CA GLN A 270 -40.25 -11.01 7.67
C GLN A 270 -40.90 -10.95 6.29
N LEU A 271 -40.11 -11.12 5.23
CA LEU A 271 -40.64 -11.37 3.90
C LEU A 271 -41.14 -12.82 3.83
N GLN A 272 -42.46 -12.97 3.75
CA GLN A 272 -43.14 -14.25 3.60
C GLN A 272 -43.31 -14.57 2.11
N LEU A 273 -42.85 -15.76 1.71
CA LEU A 273 -42.90 -16.27 0.35
C LEU A 273 -43.58 -17.64 0.32
N GLN A 274 -44.56 -17.81 -0.58
CA GLN A 274 -45.18 -19.11 -0.83
C GLN A 274 -44.57 -19.72 -2.09
N MET A 275 -43.55 -20.57 -1.92
CA MET A 275 -42.90 -21.26 -3.02
C MET A 275 -43.77 -22.42 -3.53
N LEU A 276 -44.00 -22.45 -4.84
CA LEU A 276 -44.83 -23.45 -5.53
C LEU A 276 -43.99 -24.59 -6.12
N SER A 277 -42.81 -24.27 -6.67
CA SER A 277 -41.87 -25.24 -7.24
C SER A 277 -40.47 -24.65 -7.37
N ALA A 278 -39.45 -25.50 -7.33
CA ALA A 278 -38.07 -25.16 -7.70
C ALA A 278 -37.50 -26.26 -8.61
N GLU A 279 -36.72 -25.89 -9.61
CA GLU A 279 -36.04 -26.81 -10.53
C GLU A 279 -34.73 -27.37 -9.94
N GLU A 280 -34.23 -28.46 -10.53
CA GLU A 280 -32.93 -29.04 -10.14
C GLU A 280 -31.79 -28.06 -10.49
N GLY A 281 -30.94 -27.73 -9.51
CA GLY A 281 -29.94 -26.68 -9.66
C GLY A 281 -30.48 -25.24 -9.60
N ALA A 282 -31.70 -25.04 -9.08
CA ALA A 282 -32.17 -23.71 -8.71
C ALA A 282 -31.42 -23.17 -7.49
N GLU A 283 -30.96 -21.94 -7.62
CA GLU A 283 -30.47 -21.10 -6.52
C GLU A 283 -31.39 -19.90 -6.39
N PHE A 284 -31.50 -19.35 -5.19
CA PHE A 284 -32.38 -18.23 -4.89
C PHE A 284 -31.65 -17.20 -4.03
N ALA A 285 -31.80 -15.93 -4.38
CA ALA A 285 -31.23 -14.79 -3.66
C ALA A 285 -32.21 -13.60 -3.62
N VAL A 286 -32.13 -12.82 -2.54
CA VAL A 286 -32.89 -11.58 -2.33
C VAL A 286 -31.93 -10.43 -2.16
N TYR A 287 -32.17 -9.35 -2.91
CA TYR A 287 -31.39 -8.11 -2.86
C TYR A 287 -32.29 -6.93 -2.48
N GLN A 288 -31.76 -5.97 -1.73
CA GLN A 288 -32.34 -4.63 -1.65
C GLN A 288 -31.83 -3.81 -2.84
N VAL A 289 -32.74 -3.07 -3.48
CA VAL A 289 -32.42 -2.15 -4.58
C VAL A 289 -32.30 -0.72 -4.04
N LEU A 290 -31.19 -0.03 -4.30
CA LEU A 290 -30.87 1.30 -3.75
C LEU A 290 -30.80 2.36 -4.85
N GLY A 291 -31.71 3.35 -4.84
CA GLY A 291 -31.68 4.49 -5.78
C GLY A 291 -32.87 5.44 -5.66
N GLU A 292 -32.67 6.72 -6.03
CA GLU A 292 -33.69 7.78 -5.89
C GLU A 292 -34.87 7.67 -6.87
N ASN A 293 -34.69 7.05 -8.04
CA ASN A 293 -35.71 6.95 -9.08
C ASN A 293 -36.21 5.51 -9.22
N THR A 294 -37.21 5.17 -8.41
CA THR A 294 -37.96 3.91 -8.51
C THR A 294 -39.40 4.13 -8.98
N GLU A 295 -39.72 5.13 -9.82
CA GLU A 295 -41.11 5.36 -10.27
C GLU A 295 -41.72 4.19 -11.08
N THR A 296 -40.89 3.39 -11.75
CA THR A 296 -41.29 2.10 -12.37
C THR A 296 -40.19 1.05 -12.15
N ALA A 297 -40.53 -0.24 -12.26
CA ALA A 297 -39.52 -1.30 -12.27
C ALA A 297 -38.61 -1.23 -13.52
N GLU A 298 -39.10 -0.63 -14.62
CA GLU A 298 -38.48 -0.56 -15.95
C GLU A 298 -37.05 0.03 -15.99
N ASN A 299 -36.59 0.70 -14.92
CA ASN A 299 -35.29 1.39 -14.85
C ASN A 299 -34.20 0.65 -14.03
N ALA A 300 -34.41 -0.62 -13.66
CA ALA A 300 -33.55 -1.36 -12.73
C ALA A 300 -32.05 -1.57 -13.12
N PRO A 301 -31.64 -1.81 -14.39
CA PRO A 301 -30.29 -2.30 -14.69
C PRO A 301 -29.21 -1.21 -14.56
N GLY A 302 -28.67 -1.05 -13.34
CA GLY A 302 -27.58 -0.12 -13.02
C GLY A 302 -27.61 0.49 -11.61
N GLN A 303 -28.56 0.12 -10.75
CA GLN A 303 -28.63 0.61 -9.35
C GLN A 303 -27.71 -0.19 -8.41
N LYS A 304 -27.30 0.38 -7.26
CA LYS A 304 -26.50 -0.36 -6.25
C LYS A 304 -27.44 -1.36 -5.56
N GLU A 305 -27.03 -2.62 -5.50
CA GLU A 305 -27.80 -3.68 -4.84
C GLU A 305 -27.04 -4.23 -3.64
N LEU A 306 -27.77 -4.57 -2.57
CA LEU A 306 -27.25 -5.22 -1.39
C LEU A 306 -27.85 -6.62 -1.27
N LEU A 307 -27.02 -7.67 -1.31
CA LEU A 307 -27.47 -9.05 -1.08
C LEU A 307 -27.91 -9.22 0.38
N LEU A 308 -29.16 -9.63 0.59
CA LEU A 308 -29.75 -9.80 1.93
C LEU A 308 -29.80 -11.27 2.35
N TYR A 309 -29.99 -12.17 1.38
CA TYR A 309 -30.18 -13.60 1.62
C TYR A 309 -29.84 -14.38 0.34
N SER A 310 -29.21 -15.56 0.48
CA SER A 310 -29.04 -16.52 -0.61
C SER A 310 -29.12 -17.97 -0.12
N THR A 311 -29.52 -18.89 -1.01
CA THR A 311 -29.49 -20.33 -0.75
C THR A 311 -29.42 -21.14 -2.06
N SER A 312 -28.62 -22.20 -2.06
CA SER A 312 -28.65 -23.26 -3.07
C SER A 312 -29.70 -24.32 -2.71
N MET A 313 -30.51 -24.78 -3.67
CA MET A 313 -31.61 -25.74 -3.47
C MET A 313 -32.63 -25.34 -2.38
N PRO A 314 -33.57 -24.43 -2.71
CA PRO A 314 -34.63 -24.04 -1.78
C PRO A 314 -35.68 -25.17 -1.64
N ASP A 315 -35.65 -25.90 -0.51
CA ASP A 315 -36.69 -26.87 -0.16
C ASP A 315 -38.08 -26.20 -0.04
N ALA A 316 -39.10 -26.78 -0.65
CA ALA A 316 -40.50 -26.33 -0.55
C ALA A 316 -41.05 -26.28 0.89
N GLY A 317 -40.39 -26.94 1.85
CA GLY A 317 -40.71 -26.85 3.27
C GLY A 317 -40.01 -25.70 4.02
N ARG A 318 -38.85 -25.23 3.55
CA ARG A 318 -37.95 -24.32 4.28
C ARG A 318 -38.22 -22.84 4.03
N LEU A 319 -38.37 -22.43 2.78
CA LEU A 319 -38.30 -21.02 2.38
C LEU A 319 -39.64 -20.30 2.56
N ARG A 320 -40.08 -20.15 3.82
CA ARG A 320 -41.36 -19.54 4.21
C ARG A 320 -41.26 -18.09 4.66
N SER A 321 -40.12 -17.71 5.23
CA SER A 321 -39.90 -16.40 5.86
C SER A 321 -38.41 -16.05 5.83
N ILE A 322 -38.06 -14.88 5.30
CA ILE A 322 -36.72 -14.30 5.36
C ILE A 322 -36.78 -13.13 6.32
N ASP A 323 -35.86 -13.07 7.30
CA ASP A 323 -35.80 -11.94 8.22
C ASP A 323 -35.17 -10.73 7.51
N LEU A 324 -35.89 -9.60 7.54
CA LEU A 324 -35.48 -8.32 6.95
C LEU A 324 -35.54 -7.19 7.98
N THR A 325 -35.53 -7.52 9.28
CA THR A 325 -35.84 -6.56 10.35
C THR A 325 -34.88 -5.36 10.36
N ASP A 326 -33.57 -5.60 10.26
CA ASP A 326 -32.58 -4.52 10.24
C ASP A 326 -32.72 -3.65 8.99
N ILE A 327 -32.94 -4.26 7.82
CA ILE A 327 -33.16 -3.56 6.54
C ILE A 327 -34.40 -2.66 6.59
N VAL A 328 -35.50 -3.15 7.18
CA VAL A 328 -36.73 -2.37 7.37
C VAL A 328 -36.52 -1.22 8.37
N ASN A 329 -35.77 -1.44 9.46
CA ASN A 329 -35.44 -0.37 10.40
C ASN A 329 -34.52 0.70 9.79
N ASP A 330 -33.52 0.31 9.00
CA ASP A 330 -32.62 1.23 8.30
C ASP A 330 -33.37 2.07 7.25
N THR A 331 -34.26 1.45 6.48
CA THR A 331 -35.11 2.15 5.51
C THR A 331 -36.09 3.11 6.20
N LEU A 332 -36.74 2.70 7.30
CA LEU A 332 -37.59 3.58 8.08
C LEU A 332 -36.82 4.72 8.76
N SER A 333 -35.58 4.50 9.22
CA SER A 333 -34.76 5.53 9.87
C SER A 333 -34.21 6.57 8.89
N ARG A 334 -33.95 6.19 7.62
CA ARG A 334 -33.72 7.13 6.51
C ARG A 334 -34.99 7.89 6.09
N GLY A 335 -36.15 7.57 6.67
CA GLY A 335 -37.43 8.23 6.40
C GLY A 335 -38.13 7.75 5.14
N GLU A 336 -37.62 6.71 4.47
CA GLU A 336 -38.15 6.15 3.22
C GLU A 336 -39.59 5.62 3.43
N GLU A 337 -40.36 5.58 2.33
CA GLU A 337 -41.78 5.14 2.36
C GLU A 337 -41.99 3.80 1.63
N GLU A 338 -40.99 3.33 0.89
CA GLU A 338 -41.07 2.08 0.15
C GLU A 338 -39.76 1.29 0.27
N LEU A 339 -39.88 -0.03 0.36
CA LEU A 339 -38.78 -0.98 0.26
C LEU A 339 -38.92 -1.75 -1.06
N VAL A 340 -37.90 -1.65 -1.92
CA VAL A 340 -37.82 -2.40 -3.19
C VAL A 340 -36.84 -3.56 -3.02
N LEU A 341 -37.32 -4.78 -3.31
CA LEU A 341 -36.57 -6.02 -3.23
C LEU A 341 -36.53 -6.70 -4.59
N ARG A 342 -35.38 -7.23 -4.98
CA ARG A 342 -35.21 -8.08 -6.17
C ARG A 342 -35.01 -9.53 -5.74
N LEU A 343 -35.82 -10.43 -6.30
CA LEU A 343 -35.67 -11.88 -6.23
C LEU A 343 -34.96 -12.35 -7.51
N ALA A 344 -33.83 -13.01 -7.38
CA ALA A 344 -33.07 -13.56 -8.50
C ALA A 344 -32.49 -14.94 -8.14
N GLY A 345 -31.80 -15.58 -9.09
CA GLY A 345 -31.11 -16.87 -8.87
C GLY A 345 -29.83 -16.94 -9.68
N GLY A 346 -28.75 -17.44 -9.06
CA GLY A 346 -27.45 -17.64 -9.74
C GLY A 346 -27.38 -18.91 -10.59
N GLY A 347 -28.16 -19.93 -10.22
CA GLY A 347 -28.24 -21.21 -10.91
C GLY A 347 -29.09 -21.21 -12.18
N SER A 348 -28.90 -22.25 -12.99
CA SER A 348 -29.64 -22.45 -14.25
C SER A 348 -31.12 -22.83 -14.06
N GLY A 349 -31.51 -23.30 -12.87
CA GLY A 349 -32.88 -23.68 -12.56
C GLY A 349 -33.73 -22.51 -12.05
N GLN A 350 -35.02 -22.51 -12.37
CA GLN A 350 -36.00 -21.54 -11.92
C GLN A 350 -36.65 -21.93 -10.58
N THR A 351 -36.94 -20.94 -9.74
CA THR A 351 -37.82 -21.02 -8.58
C THR A 351 -39.10 -20.23 -8.85
N VAL A 352 -40.27 -20.78 -8.51
CA VAL A 352 -41.59 -20.19 -8.75
C VAL A 352 -42.34 -19.99 -7.42
N PHE A 353 -42.92 -18.81 -7.24
CA PHE A 353 -43.70 -18.38 -6.08
C PHE A 353 -45.13 -18.03 -6.47
N ALA A 354 -46.04 -18.05 -5.50
CA ALA A 354 -47.42 -17.61 -5.69
C ALA A 354 -47.52 -16.08 -5.86
N GLY A 355 -48.48 -15.65 -6.66
CA GLY A 355 -48.98 -14.28 -6.77
C GLY A 355 -50.46 -14.21 -6.40
N GLY A 356 -51.15 -13.15 -6.85
CA GLY A 356 -52.58 -12.97 -6.58
C GLY A 356 -52.87 -12.81 -5.08
N GLU A 357 -53.83 -13.59 -4.56
CA GLU A 357 -54.22 -13.55 -3.14
C GLU A 357 -53.11 -14.10 -2.20
N ASP A 358 -52.27 -15.00 -2.71
CA ASP A 358 -51.12 -15.61 -2.02
C ASP A 358 -49.78 -14.89 -2.32
N ALA A 359 -49.84 -13.66 -2.85
CA ALA A 359 -48.65 -12.87 -3.19
C ALA A 359 -47.74 -12.57 -1.97
N PRO A 360 -46.44 -12.31 -2.19
CA PRO A 360 -45.46 -12.02 -1.13
C PRO A 360 -45.90 -10.94 -0.14
N ARG A 361 -45.68 -11.18 1.16
CA ARG A 361 -46.08 -10.24 2.23
C ARG A 361 -44.90 -9.90 3.13
N LEU A 362 -44.75 -8.63 3.50
CA LEU A 362 -43.78 -8.18 4.48
C LEU A 362 -44.46 -8.11 5.86
N ALA A 363 -44.39 -9.21 6.62
CA ALA A 363 -45.02 -9.33 7.92
C ALA A 363 -44.19 -8.62 9.00
N MET A 364 -44.65 -7.46 9.47
CA MET A 364 -43.97 -6.64 10.48
C MET A 364 -44.66 -6.71 11.83
N ARG A 365 -43.88 -6.78 12.91
CA ARG A 365 -44.34 -6.65 14.30
C ARG A 365 -43.74 -5.40 14.93
N VAL A 366 -44.58 -4.69 15.69
CA VAL A 366 -44.29 -3.38 16.26
C VAL A 366 -44.52 -3.43 17.77
N SER A 367 -43.69 -2.72 18.54
CA SER A 367 -43.82 -2.58 19.99
C SER A 367 -43.54 -1.15 20.43
N ASP A 368 -44.29 -0.64 21.41
CA ASP A 368 -43.99 0.61 22.13
C ASP A 368 -43.44 0.37 23.55
N ASP A 369 -42.99 -0.85 23.87
CA ASP A 369 -42.14 -1.06 25.04
C ASP A 369 -40.84 -0.28 24.82
N TYR A 370 -40.60 0.72 25.66
CA TYR A 370 -39.44 1.60 25.65
C TYR A 370 -38.09 0.87 25.57
N ARG A 371 -38.01 -0.37 26.07
CA ARG A 371 -36.81 -1.23 25.99
C ARG A 371 -36.61 -1.77 24.58
N VAL A 372 -37.69 -2.17 23.93
CA VAL A 372 -37.68 -2.66 22.55
C VAL A 372 -37.38 -1.50 21.61
N GLN A 373 -37.96 -0.32 21.86
CA GLN A 373 -37.62 0.91 21.14
C GLN A 373 -36.14 1.26 21.28
N ALA A 374 -35.62 1.38 22.50
CA ALA A 374 -34.21 1.69 22.73
C ALA A 374 -33.25 0.64 22.12
N ALA A 375 -33.61 -0.65 22.12
CA ALA A 375 -32.81 -1.70 21.49
C ALA A 375 -32.87 -1.69 19.95
N VAL A 376 -33.97 -1.25 19.34
CA VAL A 376 -34.09 -1.07 17.88
C VAL A 376 -33.39 0.22 17.43
N GLU A 377 -33.56 1.33 18.14
CA GLU A 377 -32.84 2.58 17.87
C GLU A 377 -31.32 2.38 18.02
N ALA A 378 -30.87 1.67 19.06
CA ALA A 378 -29.49 1.22 19.21
C ALA A 378 -29.02 0.42 17.99
N SER A 379 -29.86 -0.48 17.45
CA SER A 379 -29.50 -1.35 16.31
C SER A 379 -29.30 -0.60 14.99
N VAL A 380 -29.87 0.60 14.85
CA VAL A 380 -29.64 1.50 13.71
C VAL A 380 -28.37 2.34 13.93
N HIS A 381 -28.08 2.73 15.17
CA HIS A 381 -26.95 3.62 15.52
C HIS A 381 -25.65 2.88 15.94
N MET A 382 -25.52 1.59 15.65
CA MET A 382 -24.40 0.76 16.11
C MET A 382 -23.03 1.18 15.55
N LEU A 383 -22.99 1.68 14.30
CA LEU A 383 -21.73 2.07 13.64
C LEU A 383 -21.19 3.43 14.12
N GLY A 384 -21.92 4.13 14.98
CA GLY A 384 -21.50 5.41 15.56
C GLY A 384 -21.38 6.50 14.49
N GLU A 385 -20.17 7.05 14.34
CA GLU A 385 -19.85 8.05 13.31
C GLU A 385 -19.41 7.43 11.97
N ASN A 386 -19.18 6.11 11.90
CA ASN A 386 -18.77 5.43 10.67
C ASN A 386 -19.96 5.28 9.71
N THR A 387 -20.06 6.17 8.70
CA THR A 387 -21.14 6.15 7.71
C THR A 387 -20.94 5.15 6.57
N ASP A 388 -19.75 4.58 6.42
CA ASP A 388 -19.41 3.61 5.38
C ASP A 388 -18.79 2.35 6.01
N PRO A 389 -19.47 1.18 5.94
CA PRO A 389 -18.93 -0.11 6.39
C PRO A 389 -17.63 -0.52 5.68
N GLU A 390 -17.38 -0.04 4.47
CA GLU A 390 -16.17 -0.34 3.69
C GLU A 390 -14.98 0.56 4.09
N ALA A 391 -15.17 1.53 5.01
CA ALA A 391 -14.17 2.52 5.41
C ALA A 391 -14.20 2.87 6.94
N VAL A 392 -14.27 1.86 7.81
CA VAL A 392 -14.32 2.07 9.27
C VAL A 392 -12.98 2.57 9.80
N THR A 393 -13.00 3.68 10.54
CA THR A 393 -11.80 4.40 11.02
C THR A 393 -11.92 4.91 12.46
N SER A 394 -13.10 4.76 13.08
CA SER A 394 -13.41 5.20 14.44
C SER A 394 -14.19 4.12 15.21
N ALA A 395 -14.23 4.22 16.55
CA ALA A 395 -14.90 3.25 17.40
C ALA A 395 -16.40 3.07 17.04
N LEU A 396 -16.90 1.85 17.22
CA LEU A 396 -18.32 1.52 17.14
C LEU A 396 -19.02 1.89 18.46
N SER A 397 -20.34 1.98 18.46
CA SER A 397 -21.11 2.38 19.65
C SER A 397 -21.06 1.32 20.76
N ASP A 398 -20.67 1.73 21.98
CA ASP A 398 -20.68 0.92 23.22
C ASP A 398 -22.10 0.79 23.82
N GLY A 399 -22.98 1.71 23.45
CA GLY A 399 -24.36 1.76 23.90
C GLY A 399 -25.14 2.87 23.22
N TYR A 400 -26.40 3.00 23.63
CA TYR A 400 -27.32 4.00 23.11
C TYR A 400 -28.23 4.49 24.24
N THR A 401 -28.57 5.79 24.25
CA THR A 401 -29.57 6.34 25.16
C THR A 401 -30.72 6.93 24.34
N ALA A 402 -31.90 6.33 24.44
CA ALA A 402 -33.10 6.78 23.75
C ALA A 402 -33.58 8.14 24.30
N PRO A 403 -34.41 8.90 23.55
CA PRO A 403 -34.84 10.24 23.93
C PRO A 403 -35.63 10.35 25.24
N ASP A 404 -36.15 9.24 25.77
CA ASP A 404 -36.83 9.13 27.07
C ASP A 404 -35.87 8.87 28.26
N GLY A 405 -34.58 8.64 27.98
CA GLY A 405 -33.55 8.33 28.96
C GLY A 405 -33.28 6.84 29.16
N VAL A 406 -33.86 5.95 28.34
CA VAL A 406 -33.62 4.50 28.43
C VAL A 406 -32.31 4.14 27.75
N TYR A 407 -31.43 3.45 28.49
CA TYR A 407 -30.15 2.98 27.97
C TYR A 407 -30.26 1.55 27.41
N ALA A 408 -29.57 1.32 26.29
CA ALA A 408 -29.29 0.02 25.71
C ALA A 408 -27.76 -0.18 25.70
N GLU A 409 -27.29 -1.27 26.31
CA GLU A 409 -25.89 -1.69 26.30
C GLU A 409 -25.59 -2.45 24.99
N ILE A 410 -24.48 -2.15 24.31
CA ILE A 410 -24.02 -2.91 23.14
C ILE A 410 -22.73 -3.64 23.54
N ARG A 411 -22.59 -4.90 23.15
CA ARG A 411 -21.32 -5.65 23.28
C ARG A 411 -20.93 -6.28 21.98
N TRP A 412 -19.70 -6.04 21.56
CA TRP A 412 -19.18 -6.49 20.28
C TRP A 412 -18.45 -7.84 20.36
N THR A 413 -18.45 -8.52 19.22
CA THR A 413 -17.68 -9.72 18.90
C THR A 413 -17.29 -9.62 17.43
N ALA A 414 -16.10 -10.08 17.06
CA ALA A 414 -15.65 -10.11 15.67
C ALA A 414 -15.24 -11.51 15.25
N GLU A 415 -15.67 -11.91 14.06
CA GLU A 415 -15.13 -13.04 13.32
C GLU A 415 -14.41 -12.48 12.09
N ASP A 416 -13.33 -13.10 11.65
CA ASP A 416 -12.74 -12.82 10.33
C ASP A 416 -13.75 -13.13 9.22
N ALA A 417 -13.84 -12.28 8.20
CA ALA A 417 -14.90 -12.34 7.20
C ALA A 417 -14.74 -13.50 6.18
N GLU A 418 -13.56 -14.11 6.06
CA GLU A 418 -13.28 -15.14 5.05
C GLU A 418 -13.13 -16.56 5.65
N THR A 419 -12.56 -16.67 6.84
CA THR A 419 -12.37 -17.92 7.59
C THR A 419 -13.46 -18.19 8.62
N GLY A 420 -14.05 -17.13 9.21
CA GLY A 420 -14.99 -17.23 10.33
C GLY A 420 -14.35 -17.54 11.68
N GLU A 421 -13.02 -17.44 11.83
CA GLU A 421 -12.37 -17.56 13.14
C GLU A 421 -12.55 -16.28 13.98
N ASN A 422 -12.50 -16.38 15.31
CA ASN A 422 -12.76 -15.23 16.19
C ASN A 422 -11.54 -14.32 16.27
N VAL A 423 -11.71 -13.04 15.96
CA VAL A 423 -10.67 -12.01 16.02
C VAL A 423 -10.91 -11.15 17.26
N PHE A 424 -9.90 -11.04 18.13
CA PHE A 424 -10.00 -10.28 19.39
C PHE A 424 -9.22 -8.96 19.36
N ASP A 425 -8.20 -8.86 18.51
CA ASP A 425 -7.24 -7.76 18.57
C ASP A 425 -7.69 -6.52 17.77
N VAL A 426 -8.59 -6.69 16.78
CA VAL A 426 -9.08 -5.63 15.86
C VAL A 426 -10.32 -4.89 16.39
N LEU A 427 -11.19 -5.55 17.15
CA LEU A 427 -12.42 -4.96 17.71
C LEU A 427 -12.66 -5.47 19.13
N GLU A 428 -12.55 -4.56 20.11
CA GLU A 428 -12.81 -4.90 21.51
C GLU A 428 -14.32 -4.96 21.82
N ALA A 429 -14.67 -5.63 22.92
CA ALA A 429 -16.06 -5.91 23.27
C ALA A 429 -16.90 -4.66 23.61
N ASP A 430 -16.28 -3.50 23.82
CA ASP A 430 -16.95 -2.20 24.00
C ASP A 430 -17.09 -1.38 22.71
N GLY A 431 -16.59 -1.89 21.57
CA GLY A 431 -16.64 -1.20 20.28
C GLY A 431 -15.37 -0.42 19.94
N THR A 432 -14.34 -0.42 20.80
CA THR A 432 -13.02 0.14 20.47
C THR A 432 -12.44 -0.58 19.24
N VAL A 433 -12.25 0.17 18.15
CA VAL A 433 -11.64 -0.31 16.91
C VAL A 433 -10.13 -0.09 16.99
N ASN A 434 -9.38 -1.18 17.04
CA ASN A 434 -7.93 -1.18 16.93
C ASN A 434 -7.59 -1.32 15.43
N ARG A 435 -7.12 -0.23 14.82
CA ARG A 435 -6.79 -0.19 13.39
C ARG A 435 -5.48 -0.91 13.13
N PRO A 436 -5.34 -1.63 11.99
CA PRO A 436 -4.02 -2.02 11.47
C PRO A 436 -3.13 -0.79 11.33
N ARG A 437 -1.81 -0.93 11.45
CA ARG A 437 -0.89 0.18 11.20
C ARG A 437 -0.93 0.58 9.73
N TRP A 438 -0.55 1.82 9.44
CA TRP A 438 -0.62 2.43 8.11
C TRP A 438 0.07 1.69 6.96
N PHE A 439 0.92 0.70 7.26
CA PHE A 439 1.63 -0.16 6.30
C PHE A 439 1.08 -1.61 6.24
N GLU A 440 0.11 -1.95 7.07
CA GLU A 440 -0.59 -3.24 7.10
C GLU A 440 -1.82 -3.21 6.17
N PRO A 441 -2.35 -4.35 5.71
CA PRO A 441 -3.58 -4.39 4.92
C PRO A 441 -4.81 -3.94 5.73
N ALA A 442 -5.89 -3.58 5.03
CA ALA A 442 -7.18 -3.32 5.67
C ALA A 442 -7.83 -4.64 6.13
N GLU A 443 -8.26 -4.69 7.38
CA GLU A 443 -8.81 -5.90 8.00
C GLU A 443 -10.31 -6.04 7.70
N ARG A 444 -10.76 -7.26 7.38
CA ARG A 444 -12.14 -7.52 6.94
C ARG A 444 -12.84 -8.43 7.95
N ILE A 445 -13.71 -7.85 8.77
CA ILE A 445 -14.36 -8.55 9.87
C ILE A 445 -15.89 -8.61 9.71
N LYS A 446 -16.48 -9.68 10.24
CA LYS A 446 -17.91 -9.79 10.54
C LYS A 446 -18.13 -9.39 12.01
N ALA A 447 -18.37 -8.11 12.23
CA ALA A 447 -18.65 -7.57 13.56
C ALA A 447 -20.11 -7.85 13.96
N THR A 448 -20.32 -8.65 15.01
CA THR A 448 -21.65 -8.94 15.58
C THR A 448 -21.79 -8.24 16.92
N GLY A 449 -22.72 -7.28 16.99
CA GLY A 449 -23.03 -6.53 18.19
C GLY A 449 -24.30 -7.04 18.86
N ARG A 450 -24.19 -7.34 20.16
CA ARG A 450 -25.25 -7.85 21.01
C ARG A 450 -25.79 -6.74 21.91
N ILE A 451 -27.03 -6.34 21.65
CA ILE A 451 -27.74 -5.23 22.27
C ILE A 451 -28.60 -5.75 23.43
N VAL A 452 -28.57 -5.06 24.57
CA VAL A 452 -29.37 -5.40 25.75
C VAL A 452 -30.07 -4.15 26.30
N SER A 453 -31.40 -4.18 26.37
CA SER A 453 -32.18 -3.15 27.08
C SER A 453 -33.13 -3.83 28.08
N GLY A 454 -32.73 -3.85 29.34
CA GLY A 454 -33.47 -4.50 30.44
C GLY A 454 -33.72 -5.99 30.22
N SER A 455 -34.88 -6.34 29.64
CA SER A 455 -35.28 -7.70 29.29
C SER A 455 -35.28 -7.99 27.79
N CYS A 456 -35.11 -6.96 26.95
CA CYS A 456 -34.94 -7.10 25.51
C CYS A 456 -33.48 -7.44 25.20
N VAL A 457 -33.27 -8.40 24.29
CA VAL A 457 -31.95 -8.73 23.72
C VAL A 457 -32.12 -8.81 22.20
N ARG A 458 -31.22 -8.16 21.46
CA ARG A 458 -31.14 -8.19 20.00
C ARG A 458 -29.69 -8.41 19.60
N GLU A 459 -29.45 -9.10 18.50
CA GLU A 459 -28.12 -9.26 17.91
C GLU A 459 -28.20 -8.79 16.45
N ARG A 460 -27.21 -8.03 15.99
CA ARG A 460 -27.10 -7.53 14.62
C ARG A 460 -25.65 -7.68 14.16
N ALA A 461 -25.45 -8.11 12.93
CA ALA A 461 -24.12 -8.31 12.34
C ALA A 461 -23.89 -7.35 11.16
N PHE A 462 -22.63 -6.93 11.00
CA PHE A 462 -22.14 -6.11 9.90
C PHE A 462 -20.87 -6.75 9.34
N TYR A 463 -20.67 -6.68 8.02
CA TYR A 463 -19.36 -6.89 7.42
C TYR A 463 -18.70 -5.51 7.32
N LEU A 464 -17.54 -5.37 7.96
CA LEU A 464 -16.79 -4.12 8.09
C LEU A 464 -15.39 -4.30 7.52
N THR A 465 -14.89 -3.29 6.81
CA THR A 465 -13.48 -3.13 6.48
C THR A 465 -12.89 -2.07 7.41
N ILE A 466 -11.99 -2.50 8.31
CA ILE A 466 -11.25 -1.61 9.20
C ILE A 466 -10.04 -1.08 8.43
N LEU A 467 -9.99 0.23 8.21
CA LEU A 467 -8.90 0.83 7.44
C LEU A 467 -7.64 1.02 8.32
N PRO A 468 -6.44 0.80 7.73
CA PRO A 468 -5.16 1.11 8.37
C PRO A 468 -5.09 2.54 8.91
N GLU A 469 -4.23 2.79 9.89
CA GLU A 469 -3.88 4.13 10.37
C GLU A 469 -3.47 5.08 9.22
N GLU A 470 -3.56 6.40 9.44
CA GLU A 470 -3.09 7.37 8.44
C GLU A 470 -1.55 7.36 8.36
N ALA A 471 -1.01 7.29 7.14
CA ALA A 471 0.43 7.28 6.91
C ALA A 471 1.13 8.52 7.51
N PRO A 472 2.22 8.34 8.30
CA PRO A 472 2.92 9.44 8.94
C PRO A 472 3.41 10.51 7.96
N ASN A 473 3.14 11.77 8.29
CA ASN A 473 3.57 12.90 7.47
C ASN A 473 5.02 13.30 7.77
N TYR A 474 5.97 12.69 7.05
CA TYR A 474 7.40 12.99 7.14
C TYR A 474 7.84 14.33 6.48
N THR A 475 6.92 15.26 6.18
CA THR A 475 7.27 16.54 5.53
C THR A 475 8.24 17.37 6.38
N GLY A 476 9.49 17.49 5.91
CA GLY A 476 10.55 18.24 6.58
C GLY A 476 11.41 17.41 7.55
N GLU A 477 11.23 16.09 7.60
CA GLU A 477 12.21 15.19 8.19
C GLU A 477 13.35 14.89 7.21
N SER A 478 14.51 14.46 7.71
CA SER A 478 15.70 14.16 6.91
C SER A 478 16.23 12.78 7.25
N PHE A 479 16.10 11.85 6.31
CA PHE A 479 16.57 10.47 6.44
C PHE A 479 18.03 10.33 5.99
N ASP A 480 18.74 9.35 6.52
CA ASP A 480 20.02 8.90 5.96
C ASP A 480 19.79 7.91 4.81
N SER A 481 20.82 7.63 4.02
CA SER A 481 20.79 6.58 2.99
C SER A 481 21.05 5.16 3.53
N CYS A 482 21.09 4.95 4.84
CA CYS A 482 21.22 3.62 5.44
C CYS A 482 20.50 3.48 6.79
N VAL A 483 20.08 2.26 7.14
CA VAL A 483 19.45 1.93 8.42
C VAL A 483 20.02 0.61 8.94
N TYR A 484 20.15 0.49 10.26
CA TYR A 484 20.69 -0.68 10.95
C TYR A 484 19.62 -1.27 11.88
N PRO A 485 18.77 -2.21 11.42
CA PRO A 485 17.74 -2.82 12.25
C PRO A 485 18.32 -3.47 13.50
N GLY A 486 17.59 -3.37 14.61
CA GLY A 486 18.02 -3.73 15.96
C GLY A 486 18.87 -2.68 16.68
N LEU A 487 19.40 -1.65 15.99
CA LEU A 487 20.17 -0.56 16.60
C LEU A 487 19.27 0.66 16.87
N ALA A 488 18.81 0.79 18.12
CA ALA A 488 17.82 1.79 18.53
C ALA A 488 18.14 3.25 18.11
N GLU A 489 19.41 3.66 18.06
CA GLU A 489 19.78 5.01 17.59
C GLU A 489 19.49 5.21 16.09
N SER A 490 19.80 4.21 15.27
CA SER A 490 19.51 4.22 13.83
C SER A 490 18.00 4.09 13.55
N GLU A 491 17.30 3.27 14.33
CA GLU A 491 15.85 3.09 14.21
C GLU A 491 15.08 4.38 14.54
N VAL A 492 15.46 5.06 15.62
CA VAL A 492 14.84 6.35 16.02
C VAL A 492 15.14 7.44 15.00
N GLN A 493 16.35 7.48 14.44
CA GLN A 493 16.73 8.43 13.40
C GLN A 493 15.94 8.21 12.10
N GLN A 494 15.75 6.96 11.68
CA GLN A 494 15.13 6.60 10.40
C GLN A 494 13.61 6.36 10.49
N ARG A 495 12.97 6.70 11.61
CA ARG A 495 11.55 6.40 11.88
C ARG A 495 11.20 4.94 11.55
N PHE A 496 12.08 4.02 11.95
CA PHE A 496 11.93 2.60 11.63
C PHE A 496 10.72 2.03 12.37
N GLU A 497 9.78 1.46 11.63
CA GLU A 497 8.60 0.77 12.13
C GLU A 497 8.63 -0.70 11.69
N SER A 498 8.00 -1.58 12.45
CA SER A 498 7.91 -3.00 12.09
C SER A 498 6.88 -3.74 12.91
N GLU A 499 6.25 -4.77 12.33
CA GLU A 499 5.45 -5.74 13.06
C GLU A 499 6.05 -7.15 12.98
N ASN A 500 5.87 -7.92 14.06
CA ASN A 500 6.51 -9.22 14.39
C ASN A 500 8.06 -9.27 14.40
N CYS A 501 8.74 -8.31 13.76
CA CYS A 501 10.20 -8.28 13.58
C CYS A 501 10.99 -8.01 14.87
N GLN A 502 11.25 -9.03 15.69
CA GLN A 502 11.96 -8.87 16.96
C GLN A 502 13.41 -8.39 16.78
N ALA A 503 13.77 -7.32 17.52
CA ALA A 503 15.14 -6.84 17.64
C ALA A 503 16.01 -7.82 18.45
N ARG A 504 17.14 -8.22 17.88
CA ARG A 504 18.06 -9.23 18.41
C ARG A 504 19.52 -8.80 18.19
N SER A 505 20.47 -9.53 18.76
CA SER A 505 21.89 -9.32 18.45
C SER A 505 22.72 -10.61 18.54
N ARG A 506 23.74 -10.71 17.69
CA ARG A 506 24.63 -11.88 17.53
C ARG A 506 26.08 -11.47 17.68
N TRP A 507 26.84 -12.27 18.42
CA TRP A 507 28.29 -12.19 18.42
C TRP A 507 28.88 -12.88 17.18
N VAL A 508 29.64 -12.15 16.38
CA VAL A 508 30.45 -12.64 15.26
C VAL A 508 31.90 -12.23 15.54
N GLY A 509 32.80 -13.21 15.60
CA GLY A 509 34.17 -12.99 16.04
C GLY A 509 34.23 -12.31 17.42
N THR A 510 34.77 -11.08 17.46
CA THR A 510 34.88 -10.26 18.69
C THR A 510 33.91 -9.08 18.72
N LYS A 511 32.87 -9.06 17.89
CA LYS A 511 31.87 -7.97 17.80
C LYS A 511 30.45 -8.49 18.02
N ASN A 512 29.58 -7.63 18.55
CA ASN A 512 28.15 -7.88 18.59
C ASN A 512 27.45 -7.05 17.51
N PHE A 513 26.64 -7.70 16.69
CA PHE A 513 25.85 -7.07 15.64
C PHE A 513 24.38 -7.13 15.99
N ALA A 514 23.69 -5.99 15.95
CA ALA A 514 22.24 -5.95 16.05
C ALA A 514 21.60 -6.34 14.70
N TYR A 515 20.38 -6.88 14.78
CA TYR A 515 19.55 -7.22 13.62
C TYR A 515 18.07 -7.26 14.02
N ARG A 516 17.18 -7.35 13.03
CA ARG A 516 15.82 -7.86 13.21
C ARG A 516 15.62 -9.12 12.37
N THR A 517 14.86 -10.06 12.91
CA THR A 517 14.40 -11.25 12.17
C THR A 517 13.12 -10.91 11.42
N LEU A 518 13.05 -11.24 10.13
CA LEU A 518 11.81 -11.40 9.37
C LEU A 518 11.38 -12.87 9.41
N ASP A 519 10.12 -13.12 9.73
CA ASP A 519 9.40 -14.40 9.59
C ASP A 519 8.18 -14.20 8.66
N GLN A 520 7.30 -15.20 8.53
CA GLN A 520 6.22 -15.18 7.51
C GLN A 520 5.23 -14.03 7.71
N ASP A 521 4.94 -13.68 8.97
CA ASP A 521 4.04 -12.58 9.36
C ASP A 521 4.82 -11.29 9.71
N GLY A 522 6.12 -11.26 9.40
CA GLY A 522 7.04 -10.16 9.71
C GLY A 522 7.11 -9.12 8.61
N MET A 523 6.96 -7.85 8.98
CA MET A 523 7.12 -6.71 8.07
C MET A 523 7.88 -5.56 8.74
N MET A 524 8.75 -4.89 7.99
CA MET A 524 9.47 -3.69 8.44
C MET A 524 9.47 -2.56 7.42
N VAL A 525 9.48 -1.32 7.91
CA VAL A 525 9.45 -0.08 7.14
C VAL A 525 10.84 0.56 7.15
N LEU A 526 11.38 0.78 5.95
CA LEU A 526 12.68 1.39 5.72
C LEU A 526 12.48 2.78 5.07
N ASN A 527 12.58 3.85 5.86
CA ASN A 527 12.65 5.20 5.32
C ASN A 527 14.11 5.53 4.99
N LEU A 528 14.39 5.82 3.71
CA LEU A 528 15.76 6.00 3.20
C LEU A 528 15.82 7.18 2.22
N ALA A 529 16.85 8.03 2.35
CA ALA A 529 17.09 9.12 1.40
C ALA A 529 17.48 8.60 0.02
N CYS A 530 16.86 9.14 -1.03
CA CYS A 530 17.03 8.70 -2.42
C CYS A 530 17.40 9.86 -3.36
N ASP A 531 18.07 9.52 -4.47
CA ASP A 531 18.35 10.48 -5.54
C ASP A 531 17.12 10.61 -6.45
N SER A 532 16.56 11.81 -6.55
CA SER A 532 15.30 12.07 -7.25
C SER A 532 15.40 11.98 -8.79
N GLU A 533 16.61 11.98 -9.35
CA GLU A 533 16.90 12.03 -10.79
C GLU A 533 17.67 10.80 -11.30
N LYS A 534 18.11 9.90 -10.42
CA LYS A 534 18.95 8.73 -10.77
C LYS A 534 18.29 7.41 -10.37
N GLN A 535 18.74 6.35 -11.02
CA GLN A 535 18.46 4.97 -10.63
C GLN A 535 19.02 4.70 -9.23
N ASN A 536 18.15 4.30 -8.28
CA ASN A 536 18.54 3.91 -6.92
C ASN A 536 18.53 2.38 -6.76
N TYR A 537 19.38 1.86 -5.88
CA TYR A 537 19.59 0.44 -5.62
C TYR A 537 19.58 0.17 -4.12
N LEU A 538 18.64 -0.66 -3.67
CA LEU A 538 18.55 -1.14 -2.30
C LEU A 538 19.56 -2.28 -2.09
N THR A 539 20.45 -2.15 -1.13
CA THR A 539 21.35 -3.23 -0.69
C THR A 539 20.98 -3.69 0.71
N VAL A 540 20.82 -5.00 0.89
CA VAL A 540 20.45 -5.64 2.16
C VAL A 540 21.62 -6.48 2.67
N LYS A 541 21.95 -6.35 3.96
CA LYS A 541 23.02 -7.08 4.66
C LYS A 541 22.42 -8.22 5.51
N ILE A 542 22.81 -9.44 5.17
CA ILE A 542 22.34 -10.71 5.77
C ILE A 542 23.57 -11.55 6.15
N TRP A 543 23.45 -12.48 7.10
CA TRP A 543 24.49 -13.47 7.40
C TRP A 543 24.20 -14.75 6.60
N MET A 544 25.18 -15.38 5.94
CA MET A 544 24.84 -16.47 4.99
C MET A 544 24.17 -17.70 5.62
N ASP A 545 24.45 -17.99 6.89
CA ASP A 545 23.80 -19.11 7.60
C ASP A 545 22.38 -18.76 8.10
N ASP A 546 21.90 -17.52 7.89
CA ASP A 546 20.64 -16.97 8.42
C ASP A 546 19.51 -16.90 7.38
N GLY A 547 19.52 -17.78 6.38
CA GLY A 547 18.45 -17.94 5.40
C GLY A 547 18.74 -17.36 4.01
N ALA A 548 17.96 -17.80 3.03
CA ALA A 548 18.17 -17.44 1.63
C ALA A 548 17.64 -16.01 1.33
N ALA A 549 18.56 -15.09 1.02
CA ALA A 549 18.23 -13.70 0.63
C ALA A 549 17.38 -13.55 -0.65
N GLU A 550 17.04 -14.66 -1.31
CA GLU A 550 16.17 -14.73 -2.49
C GLU A 550 14.67 -14.77 -2.12
N THR A 551 14.32 -14.96 -0.84
CA THR A 551 12.94 -15.04 -0.35
C THR A 551 12.40 -13.72 0.22
N LEU A 552 12.89 -12.57 -0.22
CA LEU A 552 12.42 -11.25 0.22
C LEU A 552 11.47 -10.61 -0.80
N ALA A 553 10.56 -9.76 -0.35
CA ALA A 553 9.71 -8.92 -1.20
C ALA A 553 9.61 -7.50 -0.65
N MET A 554 9.53 -6.50 -1.53
CA MET A 554 9.43 -5.08 -1.19
C MET A 554 8.16 -4.40 -1.74
N GLN A 555 7.72 -3.31 -1.10
CA GLN A 555 6.60 -2.47 -1.53
C GLN A 555 6.94 -0.99 -1.32
N ASN A 556 6.38 -0.07 -2.11
CA ASN A 556 6.51 1.37 -1.92
C ASN A 556 5.28 1.91 -1.18
N LEU A 557 5.43 2.21 0.10
CA LEU A 557 4.31 2.59 0.98
C LEU A 557 3.82 4.04 0.78
N ALA A 558 4.51 4.82 -0.08
CA ALA A 558 4.13 6.18 -0.44
C ALA A 558 3.24 6.27 -1.70
N GLY A 559 2.44 5.24 -1.99
CA GLY A 559 1.47 5.20 -3.10
C GLY A 559 0.36 4.18 -2.85
N SER A 560 -0.88 4.51 -3.23
CA SER A 560 -2.09 3.72 -2.89
C SER A 560 -2.18 2.35 -3.56
N ASP A 561 -1.51 2.18 -4.69
CA ASP A 561 -1.45 0.94 -5.47
C ASP A 561 0.00 0.68 -5.87
N SER A 562 0.75 -0.07 -5.04
CA SER A 562 1.99 -0.69 -5.50
C SER A 562 2.04 -2.16 -5.11
N ASP A 563 2.25 -3.02 -6.11
CA ASP A 563 2.37 -4.46 -5.91
C ASP A 563 3.67 -4.82 -5.16
N TRP A 564 3.64 -5.98 -4.50
CA TRP A 564 4.82 -6.56 -3.85
C TRP A 564 5.80 -7.10 -4.89
N ILE A 565 6.99 -6.50 -4.96
CA ILE A 565 8.07 -6.88 -5.86
C ILE A 565 8.98 -7.89 -5.16
N VAL A 566 8.99 -9.13 -5.63
CA VAL A 566 9.92 -10.17 -5.15
C VAL A 566 11.35 -9.80 -5.53
N LEU A 567 12.25 -9.84 -4.56
CA LEU A 567 13.65 -9.43 -4.68
C LEU A 567 14.53 -10.55 -5.25
N SER A 568 14.36 -10.84 -6.54
CA SER A 568 15.24 -11.74 -7.28
C SER A 568 16.63 -11.10 -7.48
N GLY A 569 17.64 -11.58 -6.76
CA GLY A 569 19.02 -11.10 -6.89
C GLY A 569 19.74 -11.68 -8.11
N SER A 570 20.50 -10.86 -8.84
CA SER A 570 21.39 -11.34 -9.91
C SER A 570 22.77 -11.72 -9.35
N GLY A 571 23.18 -12.98 -9.55
CA GLY A 571 24.51 -13.49 -9.21
C GLY A 571 24.50 -14.65 -8.22
N GLN A 572 25.35 -15.64 -8.45
CA GLN A 572 25.45 -16.84 -7.61
C GLN A 572 25.78 -16.48 -6.15
N THR A 573 25.14 -17.16 -5.20
CA THR A 573 25.55 -17.12 -3.78
C THR A 573 26.93 -17.77 -3.66
N PRO A 574 27.93 -17.17 -2.97
CA PRO A 574 29.25 -17.75 -2.83
C PRO A 574 29.24 -19.11 -2.11
N GLU A 575 29.99 -20.09 -2.63
CA GLU A 575 30.22 -21.37 -1.94
C GLU A 575 31.28 -21.20 -0.82
N THR A 576 30.92 -20.47 0.25
CA THR A 576 31.78 -20.26 1.43
C THR A 576 31.01 -20.46 2.73
N ASP A 577 31.60 -21.15 3.72
CA ASP A 577 31.00 -21.29 5.05
C ASP A 577 31.06 -19.94 5.82
N GLY A 578 29.89 -19.34 6.08
CA GLY A 578 29.75 -18.11 6.88
C GLY A 578 30.09 -16.77 6.19
N GLY A 579 30.00 -15.69 6.97
CA GLY A 579 30.27 -14.31 6.55
C GLY A 579 29.01 -13.49 6.26
N PHE A 580 29.16 -12.16 6.24
CA PHE A 580 28.11 -11.25 5.79
C PHE A 580 27.99 -11.22 4.27
N LEU A 581 26.78 -11.43 3.78
CA LEU A 581 26.36 -11.29 2.39
C LEU A 581 25.65 -9.95 2.21
N TYR A 582 25.95 -9.28 1.10
CA TYR A 582 25.31 -8.05 0.68
C TYR A 582 24.64 -8.32 -0.66
N ARG A 583 23.30 -8.19 -0.72
CA ARG A 583 22.54 -8.35 -1.96
C ARG A 583 21.96 -7.01 -2.39
N THR A 584 22.22 -6.61 -3.64
CA THR A 584 21.83 -5.32 -4.22
C THR A 584 20.75 -5.52 -5.28
N TYR A 585 19.67 -4.74 -5.19
CA TYR A 585 18.48 -4.84 -6.03
C TYR A 585 18.12 -3.45 -6.60
N PRO A 586 17.81 -3.32 -7.90
CA PRO A 586 17.35 -2.05 -8.47
C PRO A 586 15.94 -1.72 -7.98
N LEU A 587 15.70 -0.49 -7.54
CA LEU A 587 14.34 0.02 -7.32
C LEU A 587 13.74 0.50 -8.66
N PRO A 588 12.47 0.23 -8.97
CA PRO A 588 11.80 0.90 -10.08
C PRO A 588 11.89 2.42 -9.93
N GLU A 589 12.30 3.14 -10.98
CA GLU A 589 12.50 4.60 -10.92
C GLU A 589 11.25 5.34 -10.39
N GLU A 590 10.05 4.84 -10.70
CA GLU A 590 8.77 5.41 -10.27
C GLU A 590 8.58 5.46 -8.74
N MET A 591 9.33 4.64 -7.99
CA MET A 591 9.33 4.70 -6.52
C MET A 591 10.09 5.91 -5.98
N THR A 592 11.15 6.39 -6.65
CA THR A 592 12.05 7.45 -6.16
C THR A 592 12.03 8.74 -6.99
N ARG A 593 11.57 8.71 -8.24
CA ARG A 593 11.63 9.84 -9.17
C ARG A 593 10.89 11.05 -8.61
N GLY A 594 11.59 12.18 -8.48
CA GLY A 594 11.05 13.41 -7.91
C GLY A 594 10.89 13.43 -6.38
N LYS A 595 11.44 12.46 -5.65
CA LYS A 595 11.40 12.39 -4.17
C LYS A 595 12.80 12.48 -3.55
N GLU A 596 12.90 13.08 -2.38
CA GLU A 596 14.14 13.16 -1.59
C GLU A 596 14.34 11.93 -0.69
N PHE A 597 13.27 11.18 -0.41
CA PHE A 597 13.29 9.92 0.32
C PHE A 597 12.21 8.95 -0.19
N VAL A 598 12.32 7.68 0.20
CA VAL A 598 11.32 6.63 -0.06
C VAL A 598 11.07 5.82 1.21
N SER A 599 9.81 5.43 1.42
CA SER A 599 9.36 4.53 2.49
C SER A 599 9.09 3.15 1.89
N LEU A 600 9.97 2.18 2.18
CA LEU A 600 9.89 0.84 1.62
C LEU A 600 9.41 -0.15 2.69
N GLY A 601 8.32 -0.88 2.40
CA GLY A 601 7.95 -2.07 3.15
C GLY A 601 8.81 -3.25 2.72
N LEU A 602 9.29 -4.06 3.66
CA LEU A 602 10.07 -5.28 3.42
C LEU A 602 9.48 -6.44 4.24
N ARG A 603 9.21 -7.56 3.58
CA ARG A 603 8.75 -8.83 4.20
C ARG A 603 9.33 -10.06 3.48
N LEU A 604 8.98 -11.27 3.93
CA LEU A 604 9.23 -12.49 3.16
C LEU A 604 8.29 -12.59 1.94
N ALA A 605 8.80 -13.14 0.83
CA ALA A 605 8.02 -13.39 -0.36
C ALA A 605 6.96 -14.49 -0.10
N PRO A 606 5.75 -14.43 -0.70
CA PRO A 606 4.69 -15.42 -0.47
C PRO A 606 5.03 -16.87 -0.86
N GLU A 607 6.10 -17.08 -1.63
CA GLU A 607 6.60 -18.39 -2.04
C GLU A 607 7.64 -19.00 -1.06
N ALA A 608 7.96 -18.31 0.03
CA ALA A 608 8.88 -18.80 1.06
C ALA A 608 8.33 -20.03 1.80
N GLU A 609 9.20 -20.97 2.18
CA GLU A 609 8.80 -22.16 2.94
C GLU A 609 8.29 -21.78 4.34
N ALA A 610 7.37 -22.58 4.89
CA ALA A 610 6.97 -22.45 6.29
C ALA A 610 8.20 -22.59 7.21
N ASP A 611 8.20 -21.83 8.31
CA ASP A 611 9.37 -21.63 9.20
C ASP A 611 10.58 -20.89 8.59
N THR A 612 10.50 -20.33 7.37
CA THR A 612 11.56 -19.45 6.83
C THR A 612 11.76 -18.23 7.73
N GLN A 613 13.02 -17.94 8.07
CA GLN A 613 13.41 -16.71 8.77
C GLN A 613 14.63 -16.08 8.07
N VAL A 614 14.68 -14.74 8.01
CA VAL A 614 15.82 -13.99 7.44
C VAL A 614 16.24 -12.89 8.42
N ASN A 615 17.52 -12.85 8.81
CA ASN A 615 18.04 -11.82 9.72
C ASN A 615 18.63 -10.63 8.95
N ILE A 616 18.02 -9.45 9.11
CA ILE A 616 18.43 -8.19 8.47
C ILE A 616 19.33 -7.40 9.41
N TYR A 617 20.62 -7.28 9.05
CA TYR A 617 21.66 -6.58 9.83
C TYR A 617 21.92 -5.14 9.33
N GLY A 618 21.30 -4.75 8.21
CA GLY A 618 21.41 -3.41 7.65
C GLY A 618 20.77 -3.30 6.27
N ALA A 619 20.30 -2.11 5.90
CA ALA A 619 19.83 -1.77 4.57
C ALA A 619 20.40 -0.42 4.13
N TYR A 620 20.76 -0.31 2.85
CA TYR A 620 21.47 0.84 2.27
C TYR A 620 20.83 1.21 0.92
N LEU A 621 20.69 2.50 0.62
CA LEU A 621 20.21 2.99 -0.66
C LEU A 621 21.33 3.76 -1.38
N THR A 622 21.69 3.34 -2.59
CA THR A 622 22.82 3.92 -3.35
C THR A 622 22.47 4.08 -4.83
N GLN A 623 23.25 4.88 -5.57
CA GLN A 623 23.04 5.11 -7.00
C GLN A 623 23.93 4.19 -7.88
N SER A 624 24.45 3.09 -7.31
CA SER A 624 25.34 2.15 -7.97
C SER A 624 24.78 0.72 -7.94
N PRO A 625 24.79 -0.03 -9.06
CA PRO A 625 24.52 -1.46 -9.04
C PRO A 625 25.65 -2.25 -8.34
N TYR A 626 26.85 -1.66 -8.26
CA TYR A 626 27.99 -2.21 -7.53
C TYR A 626 28.07 -1.57 -6.15
N PHE A 627 27.59 -2.29 -5.13
CA PHE A 627 27.90 -2.00 -3.74
C PHE A 627 29.27 -2.60 -3.39
N ASP A 628 30.15 -1.86 -2.73
CA ASP A 628 31.36 -2.44 -2.12
C ASP A 628 31.14 -2.69 -0.63
N PRO A 629 31.07 -3.95 -0.18
CA PRO A 629 31.04 -4.28 1.23
C PRO A 629 32.17 -3.64 2.03
N LEU A 630 33.37 -3.48 1.48
CA LEU A 630 34.54 -3.01 2.26
C LEU A 630 34.49 -1.52 2.60
N ALA A 631 33.73 -0.71 1.84
CA ALA A 631 33.45 0.69 2.15
C ALA A 631 32.44 0.88 3.31
N PHE A 632 31.58 -0.12 3.55
CA PHE A 632 30.49 -0.06 4.55
C PHE A 632 30.63 -1.07 5.70
N ALA A 633 31.57 -2.02 5.60
CA ALA A 633 31.89 -2.99 6.62
C ALA A 633 32.72 -2.33 7.74
N GLN A 634 32.30 -2.49 8.99
CA GLN A 634 33.09 -2.01 10.11
C GLN A 634 34.38 -2.84 10.25
N GLN A 635 35.53 -2.18 10.39
CA GLN A 635 36.86 -2.80 10.54
C GLN A 635 36.86 -4.13 11.33
N GLY A 636 37.16 -5.25 10.67
CA GLY A 636 37.13 -6.59 11.26
C GLY A 636 35.79 -7.33 11.14
N GLU A 637 34.95 -6.99 10.16
CA GLU A 637 33.84 -7.83 9.69
C GLU A 637 34.32 -8.89 8.68
N GLU A 638 33.71 -10.07 8.72
CA GLU A 638 33.90 -11.15 7.75
C GLU A 638 32.87 -10.99 6.64
N VAL A 639 33.31 -10.93 5.37
CA VAL A 639 32.46 -10.77 4.19
C VAL A 639 32.50 -12.06 3.37
N ALA A 640 31.32 -12.64 3.09
CA ALA A 640 31.20 -13.88 2.35
C ALA A 640 31.80 -13.78 0.93
N GLY A 641 32.38 -14.88 0.43
CA GLY A 641 33.00 -14.92 -0.89
C GLY A 641 34.30 -14.11 -1.06
N LYS A 642 34.82 -13.44 -0.02
CA LYS A 642 36.12 -12.74 -0.05
C LYS A 642 37.09 -13.37 0.95
N GLU A 643 38.12 -14.07 0.47
CA GLU A 643 39.21 -14.53 1.35
C GLU A 643 39.87 -13.34 2.08
N PRO A 644 40.32 -13.52 3.35
CA PRO A 644 41.19 -12.56 4.00
C PRO A 644 42.45 -12.30 3.16
N ILE A 645 42.57 -11.07 2.66
CA ILE A 645 43.58 -10.61 1.68
C ILE A 645 45.01 -11.10 1.98
N THR A 646 45.35 -11.27 3.25
CA THR A 646 46.68 -11.63 3.77
C THR A 646 47.28 -12.92 3.25
N ASP A 647 46.49 -13.94 2.86
CA ASP A 647 47.04 -15.24 2.47
C ASP A 647 47.18 -15.49 0.96
N THR A 648 46.61 -14.62 0.13
CA THR A 648 46.73 -14.72 -1.33
C THR A 648 48.20 -14.66 -1.81
N ALA A 649 48.53 -15.38 -2.87
CA ALA A 649 49.85 -15.28 -3.52
C ALA A 649 50.15 -13.84 -3.99
N PHE A 650 49.09 -13.11 -4.38
CA PHE A 650 49.15 -11.71 -4.77
C PHE A 650 49.54 -10.78 -3.61
N TYR A 651 49.10 -11.02 -2.37
CA TYR A 651 49.54 -10.23 -1.21
C TYR A 651 51.03 -10.46 -0.87
N LYS A 652 51.49 -11.71 -1.01
CA LYS A 652 52.91 -12.08 -0.88
C LYS A 652 53.79 -11.46 -2.00
N PHE A 653 53.19 -11.12 -3.15
CA PHE A 653 53.80 -10.30 -4.20
C PHE A 653 53.81 -8.79 -3.86
N LEU A 654 52.70 -8.24 -3.33
CA LEU A 654 52.62 -6.84 -2.88
C LEU A 654 53.60 -6.52 -1.74
N GLU A 655 53.81 -7.45 -0.81
CA GLU A 655 54.79 -7.31 0.28
C GLU A 655 56.21 -7.17 -0.29
N ARG A 656 56.57 -7.97 -1.31
CA ARG A 656 57.83 -7.82 -2.05
C ARG A 656 57.91 -6.48 -2.78
N LEU A 657 56.83 -6.03 -3.42
CA LEU A 657 56.76 -4.74 -4.11
C LEU A 657 56.99 -3.57 -3.15
N TYR A 658 56.41 -3.63 -1.95
CA TYR A 658 56.57 -2.63 -0.87
C TYR A 658 57.99 -2.62 -0.28
N LEU A 659 58.66 -3.77 -0.23
CA LEU A 659 60.06 -3.89 0.19
C LEU A 659 61.03 -3.31 -0.86
N VAL A 660 60.82 -3.60 -2.14
CA VAL A 660 61.66 -3.09 -3.25
C VAL A 660 61.52 -1.58 -3.42
N THR A 661 60.30 -1.04 -3.35
CA THR A 661 60.03 0.40 -3.55
C THR A 661 60.55 1.32 -2.43
N ARG A 662 61.14 0.78 -1.35
CA ARG A 662 61.73 1.56 -0.25
C ARG A 662 63.25 1.74 -0.30
N GLN A 663 63.96 1.18 -1.29
CA GLN A 663 65.39 1.45 -1.43
C GLN A 663 65.66 2.78 -2.16
N PRO A 664 66.59 3.63 -1.68
CA PRO A 664 66.99 4.84 -2.39
C PRO A 664 67.79 4.48 -3.65
N VAL A 665 67.47 5.14 -4.77
CA VAL A 665 67.83 4.78 -6.16
C VAL A 665 69.35 4.79 -6.48
N LEU A 666 70.22 5.14 -5.53
CA LEU A 666 71.66 5.36 -5.77
C LEU A 666 72.54 4.10 -5.78
N GLU A 667 72.11 2.97 -5.19
CA GLU A 667 72.97 1.76 -5.10
C GLU A 667 72.76 0.75 -6.24
N LEU A 668 71.67 0.88 -7.02
CA LEU A 668 71.34 -0.06 -8.11
C LEU A 668 72.05 0.21 -9.44
N TRP A 669 72.86 1.27 -9.55
CA TRP A 669 73.66 1.55 -10.77
C TRP A 669 75.02 0.85 -10.80
N GLU A 670 75.57 0.39 -9.67
CA GLU A 670 76.91 -0.24 -9.64
C GLU A 670 76.88 -1.76 -9.84
N GLN A 671 75.77 -2.46 -9.56
CA GLN A 671 75.71 -3.93 -9.71
C GLN A 671 75.49 -4.39 -11.16
N THR A 672 74.73 -3.63 -11.95
CA THR A 672 74.23 -4.02 -13.29
C THR A 672 75.29 -4.06 -14.40
N GLN A 673 76.57 -3.73 -14.11
CA GLN A 673 77.69 -3.91 -15.04
C GLN A 673 78.54 -5.17 -14.78
N SER A 674 78.15 -6.04 -13.84
CA SER A 674 79.05 -7.09 -13.32
C SER A 674 78.65 -8.56 -13.57
N SER A 675 77.56 -8.84 -14.30
CA SER A 675 77.02 -10.22 -14.40
C SER A 675 76.42 -10.65 -15.76
N GLU A 676 77.23 -10.62 -16.83
CA GLU A 676 76.98 -11.42 -18.05
C GLU A 676 78.12 -12.44 -18.30
N VAL A 677 78.08 -13.62 -17.66
CA VAL A 677 78.70 -14.86 -18.20
C VAL A 677 77.87 -16.11 -17.82
N VAL A 678 76.98 -16.49 -18.73
CA VAL A 678 76.66 -17.87 -19.18
C VAL A 678 76.77 -19.05 -18.19
N ALA A 679 75.58 -19.52 -17.76
CA ALA A 679 75.08 -20.91 -17.65
C ALA A 679 76.00 -22.15 -17.60
N GLY A 680 75.63 -23.11 -16.74
CA GLY A 680 76.05 -24.53 -16.76
C GLY A 680 75.23 -25.37 -15.74
N PRO A 681 74.61 -26.51 -16.11
CA PRO A 681 73.54 -27.13 -15.28
C PRO A 681 73.90 -28.46 -14.57
N GLU A 682 73.10 -28.81 -13.55
CA GLU A 682 72.60 -30.15 -13.11
C GLU A 682 73.57 -31.36 -12.93
N PRO A 683 73.20 -32.46 -12.18
CA PRO A 683 71.84 -32.96 -11.91
C PRO A 683 71.51 -33.35 -10.46
N ALA A 684 70.27 -33.83 -10.27
CA ALA A 684 69.73 -34.43 -9.05
C ALA A 684 70.34 -35.82 -8.71
N ASP A 685 70.05 -36.35 -7.51
CA ASP A 685 69.23 -37.58 -7.45
C ASP A 685 68.56 -37.92 -6.10
N GLU A 686 67.52 -38.73 -6.20
CA GLU A 686 66.85 -39.65 -5.24
C GLU A 686 66.70 -39.39 -3.72
N LYS A 687 65.45 -39.09 -3.33
CA LYS A 687 64.54 -39.92 -2.47
C LYS A 687 64.96 -40.47 -1.08
N ALA A 688 64.06 -40.23 -0.12
CA ALA A 688 63.51 -41.22 0.85
C ALA A 688 64.42 -41.69 2.03
N VAL A 689 63.92 -42.12 3.21
CA VAL A 689 62.54 -42.23 3.76
C VAL A 689 62.57 -42.37 5.32
N PHE A 690 61.39 -42.30 5.96
CA PHE A 690 61.07 -42.60 7.38
C PHE A 690 61.56 -41.63 8.48
N GLY A 691 60.62 -41.29 9.37
CA GLY A 691 60.89 -40.89 10.77
C GLY A 691 60.95 -42.13 11.70
N PRO A 692 60.61 -42.05 13.01
CA PRO A 692 59.69 -41.08 13.63
C PRO A 692 60.25 -40.34 14.87
N GLU A 693 59.38 -39.50 15.44
CA GLU A 693 59.31 -39.12 16.86
C GLU A 693 59.51 -40.30 17.85
N PRO A 694 59.91 -40.08 19.14
CA PRO A 694 59.23 -39.10 20.00
C PRO A 694 60.02 -38.36 21.12
N ALA A 695 59.36 -37.32 21.64
CA ALA A 695 59.29 -36.83 23.02
C ALA A 695 60.55 -36.87 23.94
N GLY A 696 60.98 -35.70 24.42
CA GLY A 696 62.02 -35.59 25.45
C GLY A 696 62.13 -34.21 26.11
N ASN A 697 61.27 -33.93 27.11
CA ASN A 697 61.43 -32.77 28.00
C ASN A 697 62.69 -32.93 28.88
N THR A 698 63.60 -31.94 28.92
CA THR A 698 64.00 -31.23 30.16
C THR A 698 65.05 -30.13 29.91
N GLN A 699 65.13 -29.18 30.85
CA GLN A 699 66.07 -28.05 30.85
C GLN A 699 67.42 -28.39 31.52
N THR A 700 68.33 -27.42 31.48
CA THR A 700 69.62 -27.30 32.23
C THR A 700 70.82 -28.09 31.67
N GLY A 701 72.05 -27.52 31.61
CA GLY A 701 72.37 -26.09 31.76
C GLY A 701 73.87 -25.75 31.95
N ALA A 702 74.21 -24.52 31.52
CA ALA A 702 75.39 -23.71 31.90
C ALA A 702 76.82 -24.12 31.44
N SER A 703 77.67 -23.08 31.25
CA SER A 703 79.11 -23.06 30.89
C SER A 703 79.50 -23.71 29.53
N GLY A 704 80.24 -23.07 28.62
CA GLY A 704 80.74 -21.68 28.53
C GLY A 704 82.26 -21.54 28.71
N LEU A 705 82.95 -20.94 27.72
CA LEU A 705 84.30 -20.37 27.83
C LEU A 705 84.66 -19.53 26.57
N ASP A 706 85.52 -18.53 26.75
CA ASP A 706 85.81 -17.45 25.78
C ASP A 706 86.96 -17.76 24.79
N ASN A 707 86.98 -17.07 23.63
CA ASN A 707 88.06 -16.17 23.14
C ASN A 707 88.26 -16.12 21.59
N ALA A 708 87.90 -14.96 21.01
CA ALA A 708 88.76 -13.96 20.36
C ALA A 708 89.98 -14.31 19.43
N ALA A 709 90.29 -13.31 18.58
CA ALA A 709 91.37 -13.16 17.60
C ALA A 709 91.12 -13.81 16.21
N ALA A 710 91.05 -13.12 15.05
CA ALA A 710 91.73 -11.94 14.47
C ALA A 710 93.01 -12.26 13.65
N VAL A 711 93.37 -11.35 12.72
CA VAL A 711 94.40 -11.39 11.63
C VAL A 711 93.78 -11.68 10.23
N GLN A 712 94.23 -11.14 9.07
CA GLN A 712 94.76 -9.82 8.64
C GLN A 712 95.06 -9.89 7.10
N ASN A 713 95.26 -8.74 6.42
CA ASN A 713 95.99 -8.55 5.13
C ASN A 713 95.37 -9.04 3.79
N SER A 714 95.73 -8.55 2.58
CA SER A 714 96.09 -7.18 2.10
C SER A 714 96.41 -7.09 0.57
N ALA A 715 96.01 -5.99 -0.09
CA ALA A 715 96.73 -5.20 -1.15
C ALA A 715 96.81 -5.60 -2.66
N ALA A 716 96.93 -4.54 -3.51
CA ALA A 716 97.46 -4.42 -4.91
C ALA A 716 96.61 -4.95 -6.11
N ALA A 717 96.72 -4.51 -7.41
CA ALA A 717 97.22 -3.30 -8.17
C ALA A 717 97.07 -3.58 -9.72
N GLN A 718 97.15 -2.69 -10.76
CA GLN A 718 97.21 -1.22 -11.01
C GLN A 718 97.05 -0.85 -12.54
N GLN A 719 96.91 0.47 -12.86
CA GLN A 719 97.47 1.24 -14.03
C GLN A 719 96.82 1.36 -15.47
N THR A 720 96.81 2.63 -15.97
CA THR A 720 97.05 3.17 -17.38
C THR A 720 96.06 2.94 -18.56
N GLN A 721 95.97 3.69 -19.71
CA GLN A 721 96.16 5.09 -20.25
C GLN A 721 96.17 5.00 -21.84
N THR A 722 95.95 5.96 -22.79
CA THR A 722 95.47 7.38 -22.94
C THR A 722 95.29 7.79 -24.45
N ALA A 723 94.57 8.91 -24.73
CA ALA A 723 94.71 9.85 -25.91
C ALA A 723 94.18 9.45 -27.34
N ALA A 724 94.17 10.29 -28.40
CA ALA A 724 93.75 11.72 -28.66
C ALA A 724 93.95 12.15 -30.17
N GLY A 725 93.28 13.24 -30.67
CA GLY A 725 93.58 14.00 -31.93
C GLY A 725 92.42 14.11 -32.96
N THR A 726 91.97 15.23 -33.58
CA THR A 726 92.53 16.42 -34.32
C THR A 726 92.83 16.18 -35.83
N GLY A 727 92.45 17.02 -36.81
CA GLY A 727 91.74 18.33 -36.86
C GLY A 727 91.69 18.96 -38.30
N ALA A 728 91.32 20.26 -38.44
CA ALA A 728 91.28 21.14 -39.65
C ALA A 728 90.15 20.90 -40.71
N GLU A 729 89.24 21.84 -41.06
CA GLU A 729 89.35 23.21 -41.64
C GLU A 729 89.61 23.22 -43.17
N THR A 730 89.02 24.05 -44.05
CA THR A 730 87.98 25.14 -44.08
C THR A 730 87.49 25.26 -45.56
N ALA A 731 86.52 26.07 -46.05
CA ALA A 731 85.23 26.72 -45.66
C ALA A 731 84.71 27.47 -46.95
N ALA A 732 83.65 28.28 -47.10
CA ALA A 732 82.54 28.83 -46.30
C ALA A 732 81.41 29.33 -47.27
N GLY A 733 80.17 29.59 -46.82
CA GLY A 733 79.14 30.35 -47.57
C GLY A 733 77.67 30.05 -47.19
N ALA A 734 76.78 31.05 -47.35
CA ALA A 734 75.34 31.04 -47.03
C ALA A 734 74.93 31.12 -45.53
N GLU A 735 73.63 31.36 -45.29
CA GLU A 735 73.06 32.00 -44.10
C GLU A 735 72.88 31.07 -42.88
N ALA A 736 72.71 31.66 -41.69
CA ALA A 736 72.86 30.97 -40.42
C ALA A 736 71.51 30.59 -39.76
N GLU A 737 71.13 29.31 -39.88
CA GLU A 737 70.19 28.69 -38.94
C GLU A 737 70.90 28.41 -37.60
N THR A 738 70.33 28.89 -36.50
CA THR A 738 70.79 28.55 -35.15
C THR A 738 70.20 27.20 -34.74
N ALA A 739 70.90 26.12 -35.11
CA ALA A 739 70.59 24.78 -34.66
C ALA A 739 70.74 24.67 -33.12
N ALA A 740 69.65 24.92 -32.40
CA ALA A 740 69.54 24.61 -30.99
C ALA A 740 69.75 23.11 -30.81
N GLY A 741 70.71 22.73 -29.97
CA GLY A 741 70.99 21.33 -29.69
C GLY A 741 69.82 20.71 -28.96
N VAL A 742 68.96 19.99 -29.68
CA VAL A 742 67.92 19.14 -29.11
C VAL A 742 68.62 18.06 -28.30
N GLN A 743 68.75 18.29 -26.98
CA GLN A 743 68.73 17.19 -26.05
C GLN A 743 67.43 16.44 -26.34
N LYS A 744 67.54 15.19 -26.80
CA LYS A 744 66.43 14.26 -26.65
C LYS A 744 66.24 14.08 -25.15
N GLU A 745 65.34 14.87 -24.58
CA GLU A 745 64.86 14.68 -23.23
C GLU A 745 64.27 13.28 -23.18
N TYR A 746 65.02 12.38 -22.54
CA TYR A 746 64.71 10.96 -22.52
C TYR A 746 63.52 10.80 -21.57
N MET A 747 62.32 10.74 -22.15
CA MET A 747 61.12 10.38 -21.40
C MET A 747 61.43 9.12 -20.58
N PRO A 748 61.29 9.16 -19.25
CA PRO A 748 61.35 7.93 -18.47
C PRO A 748 60.22 7.06 -18.99
N LYS A 749 60.54 5.84 -19.43
CA LYS A 749 59.50 4.91 -19.92
C LYS A 749 58.41 4.77 -18.86
N SER A 750 57.16 4.84 -19.29
CA SER A 750 56.06 4.13 -18.65
C SER A 750 56.57 2.73 -18.29
N TYR A 751 56.61 2.40 -17.00
CA TYR A 751 57.34 1.23 -16.50
C TYR A 751 56.57 -0.07 -16.81
N THR A 752 56.63 -0.51 -18.07
CA THR A 752 56.16 -1.83 -18.48
C THR A 752 57.09 -2.90 -17.94
N TRP A 753 56.61 -3.61 -16.93
CA TRP A 753 57.14 -4.92 -16.57
C TRP A 753 56.13 -5.97 -17.06
N VAL A 754 56.66 -7.00 -17.72
CA VAL A 754 55.93 -8.22 -18.06
C VAL A 754 56.61 -9.35 -17.29
N ASP A 755 55.87 -10.02 -16.42
CA ASP A 755 56.33 -11.25 -15.78
C ASP A 755 56.08 -12.43 -16.74
N GLU A 756 57.13 -13.15 -17.13
CA GLU A 756 57.02 -14.30 -18.04
C GLU A 756 56.35 -15.52 -17.37
N ASP A 757 56.41 -15.60 -16.03
CA ASP A 757 55.81 -16.66 -15.22
C ASP A 757 54.33 -16.39 -14.85
N THR A 758 53.95 -15.13 -14.60
CA THR A 758 52.57 -14.77 -14.22
C THR A 758 51.77 -14.01 -15.29
N HIS A 759 52.37 -13.70 -16.45
CA HIS A 759 51.76 -12.93 -17.54
C HIS A 759 51.10 -11.62 -17.07
N THR A 760 51.75 -10.95 -16.11
CA THR A 760 51.25 -9.70 -15.53
C THR A 760 51.87 -8.49 -16.23
N VAL A 761 51.04 -7.58 -16.73
CA VAL A 761 51.43 -6.31 -17.36
C VAL A 761 51.20 -5.17 -16.37
N LEU A 762 52.27 -4.44 -16.00
CA LEU A 762 52.18 -3.22 -15.18
C LEU A 762 52.30 -1.97 -16.06
N PHE A 763 51.49 -0.94 -15.82
CA PHE A 763 51.59 0.38 -16.45
C PHE A 763 51.12 1.53 -15.55
N ARG A 764 51.25 2.77 -16.04
CA ARG A 764 50.80 4.00 -15.37
C ARG A 764 50.09 4.94 -16.35
N SER A 765 49.08 5.66 -15.88
CA SER A 765 48.36 6.71 -16.62
C SER A 765 47.62 7.61 -15.61
N GLY A 766 47.65 8.94 -15.79
CA GLY A 766 46.90 9.90 -14.96
C GLY A 766 47.26 9.91 -13.47
N GLY A 767 48.47 9.48 -13.11
CA GLY A 767 48.92 9.29 -11.72
C GLY A 767 48.66 7.90 -11.12
N ASP A 768 47.80 7.08 -11.72
CA ASP A 768 47.48 5.74 -11.23
C ASP A 768 48.53 4.70 -11.67
N GLN A 769 48.58 3.57 -10.96
CA GLN A 769 49.39 2.38 -11.29
C GLN A 769 48.46 1.18 -11.51
N ILE A 770 48.43 0.64 -12.72
CA ILE A 770 47.50 -0.42 -13.14
C ILE A 770 48.30 -1.69 -13.45
N ALA A 771 47.99 -2.78 -12.76
CA ALA A 771 48.54 -4.11 -13.00
C ALA A 771 47.42 -5.03 -13.52
N VAL A 772 47.66 -5.71 -14.64
CA VAL A 772 46.73 -6.63 -15.30
C VAL A 772 47.38 -8.02 -15.38
N SER A 773 46.90 -8.99 -14.62
CA SER A 773 47.40 -10.37 -14.64
C SER A 773 46.54 -11.26 -15.52
N MET A 774 47.08 -11.72 -16.64
CA MET A 774 46.37 -12.62 -17.56
C MET A 774 46.54 -14.08 -17.10
N PRO A 775 45.47 -14.89 -17.03
CA PRO A 775 45.57 -16.28 -16.58
C PRO A 775 46.31 -17.14 -17.62
N ARG A 776 47.01 -18.19 -17.16
CA ARG A 776 47.61 -19.18 -18.09
C ARG A 776 46.54 -20.06 -18.74
N ASP A 777 45.59 -20.55 -17.96
CA ASP A 777 44.41 -21.29 -18.42
C ASP A 777 43.17 -20.72 -17.71
N GLY A 778 42.46 -19.78 -18.35
CA GLY A 778 41.29 -19.13 -17.75
C GLY A 778 40.71 -18.01 -18.62
N LYS A 779 39.52 -17.53 -18.26
CA LYS A 779 38.82 -16.45 -18.98
C LYS A 779 38.93 -15.06 -18.35
N LEU A 780 39.35 -14.97 -17.08
CA LEU A 780 39.31 -13.73 -16.33
C LEU A 780 40.73 -13.24 -16.03
N ALA A 781 41.06 -12.03 -16.47
CA ALA A 781 42.26 -11.31 -16.06
C ALA A 781 41.99 -10.49 -14.79
N GLN A 782 42.95 -10.53 -13.87
CA GLN A 782 42.87 -9.83 -12.59
C GLN A 782 43.51 -8.45 -12.71
N VAL A 783 42.73 -7.39 -12.50
CA VAL A 783 43.17 -6.00 -12.59
C VAL A 783 43.22 -5.36 -11.22
N ARG A 784 44.38 -4.79 -10.86
CA ARG A 784 44.51 -3.88 -9.71
C ARG A 784 44.86 -2.48 -10.20
N ARG A 785 44.11 -1.47 -9.76
CA ARG A 785 44.43 -0.05 -9.97
C ARG A 785 44.71 0.59 -8.62
N ASN A 786 45.97 0.92 -8.36
CA ASN A 786 46.40 1.75 -7.24
C ASN A 786 46.30 3.22 -7.67
N GLY A 787 45.32 3.95 -7.13
CA GLY A 787 45.11 5.36 -7.43
C GLY A 787 45.30 6.27 -6.23
N ALA A 788 45.30 7.59 -6.46
CA ALA A 788 45.63 8.59 -5.44
C ALA A 788 44.67 8.62 -4.23
N TYR A 789 43.48 8.00 -4.34
CA TYR A 789 42.43 8.01 -3.31
C TYR A 789 42.03 6.62 -2.81
N TYR A 790 42.19 5.57 -3.61
CA TYR A 790 41.82 4.19 -3.28
C TYR A 790 42.52 3.17 -4.20
N ASP A 791 42.66 1.94 -3.70
CA ASP A 791 43.03 0.78 -4.50
C ASP A 791 41.76 0.05 -4.94
N THR A 792 41.56 -0.18 -6.24
CA THR A 792 40.55 -1.13 -6.72
C THR A 792 41.17 -2.46 -7.13
N TYR A 793 40.36 -3.51 -7.00
CA TYR A 793 40.55 -4.81 -7.60
C TYR A 793 39.34 -5.11 -8.49
N SER A 794 39.56 -5.75 -9.63
CA SER A 794 38.51 -6.08 -10.60
C SER A 794 38.92 -7.32 -11.37
N GLU A 795 37.94 -8.10 -11.83
CA GLU A 795 38.18 -9.19 -12.78
C GLU A 795 37.41 -8.89 -14.06
N VAL A 796 38.05 -9.10 -15.20
CA VAL A 796 37.53 -8.74 -16.54
C VAL A 796 37.82 -9.87 -17.52
N ASP A 797 36.96 -10.05 -18.52
CA ASP A 797 37.18 -11.07 -19.55
C ASP A 797 38.48 -10.82 -20.35
N ALA A 798 39.19 -11.91 -20.61
CA ALA A 798 40.38 -12.00 -21.43
C ALA A 798 40.07 -12.83 -22.67
N GLU A 799 40.19 -12.24 -23.86
CA GLU A 799 39.97 -12.92 -25.13
C GLU A 799 41.29 -13.50 -25.67
N ASP A 800 41.42 -14.82 -25.68
CA ASP A 800 42.49 -15.55 -26.39
C ASP A 800 42.12 -15.71 -27.87
N HIS A 801 42.91 -15.09 -28.76
CA HIS A 801 42.68 -15.09 -30.22
C HIS A 801 43.49 -16.21 -30.92
N GLU A 802 43.02 -16.70 -32.07
CA GLU A 802 43.64 -17.83 -32.82
C GLU A 802 45.11 -17.58 -33.24
N ASN A 803 45.57 -16.32 -33.24
CA ASN A 803 46.94 -15.90 -33.52
C ASN A 803 47.88 -15.97 -32.30
N GLY A 804 47.37 -16.33 -31.12
CA GLY A 804 48.13 -16.40 -29.85
C GLY A 804 48.38 -15.04 -29.18
N ILE A 805 47.59 -14.02 -29.51
CA ILE A 805 47.46 -12.80 -28.71
C ILE A 805 46.29 -12.96 -27.75
N THR A 806 46.48 -12.54 -26.49
CA THR A 806 45.38 -12.29 -25.55
C THR A 806 45.07 -10.80 -25.51
N THR A 807 43.80 -10.43 -25.53
CA THR A 807 43.33 -9.06 -25.33
C THR A 807 42.54 -8.96 -24.02
N VAL A 808 42.74 -7.88 -23.27
CA VAL A 808 41.95 -7.54 -22.07
C VAL A 808 41.42 -6.12 -22.20
N HIS A 809 40.11 -5.98 -22.08
CA HIS A 809 39.39 -4.70 -22.15
C HIS A 809 39.21 -4.13 -20.74
N TYR A 810 39.76 -2.96 -20.44
CA TYR A 810 39.65 -2.32 -19.12
C TYR A 810 39.43 -0.81 -19.21
N GLY A 811 38.17 -0.38 -19.16
CA GLY A 811 37.79 1.04 -19.21
C GLY A 811 38.14 1.67 -20.56
N LYS A 812 39.15 2.56 -20.58
CA LYS A 812 39.70 3.15 -21.81
C LYS A 812 41.01 2.48 -22.29
N TYR A 813 41.39 1.36 -21.70
CA TYR A 813 42.63 0.65 -22.01
C TYR A 813 42.35 -0.71 -22.66
N GLU A 814 43.07 -0.95 -23.75
CA GLU A 814 43.09 -2.18 -24.52
C GLU A 814 44.47 -2.81 -24.32
N ILE A 815 44.56 -3.86 -23.50
CA ILE A 815 45.84 -4.50 -23.14
C ILE A 815 46.01 -5.78 -23.95
N LEU A 816 46.97 -5.78 -24.87
CA LEU A 816 47.29 -6.91 -25.74
C LEU A 816 48.62 -7.53 -25.33
N LEU A 817 48.70 -8.88 -25.27
CA LEU A 817 49.93 -9.62 -24.99
C LEU A 817 50.11 -10.75 -26.03
N ASN A 818 51.22 -10.77 -26.75
CA ASN A 818 51.57 -11.91 -27.61
C ASN A 818 52.17 -13.03 -26.74
N ARG A 819 51.36 -14.05 -26.43
CA ARG A 819 51.75 -15.20 -25.61
C ARG A 819 52.46 -16.31 -26.41
N THR A 820 52.64 -16.14 -27.72
CA THR A 820 53.42 -17.10 -28.52
C THR A 820 54.91 -16.97 -28.22
N GLY A 821 55.62 -18.09 -28.11
CA GLY A 821 57.09 -18.12 -28.05
C GLY A 821 57.77 -17.97 -29.42
N THR A 822 57.01 -17.88 -30.52
CA THR A 822 57.55 -17.88 -31.89
C THR A 822 56.65 -17.13 -32.88
N GLY A 823 57.14 -15.98 -33.37
CA GLY A 823 56.56 -15.24 -34.50
C GLY A 823 55.78 -13.98 -34.12
N ALA A 824 55.99 -12.92 -34.88
CA ALA A 824 55.27 -11.66 -34.73
C ALA A 824 53.83 -11.79 -35.24
N ALA A 825 52.85 -11.49 -34.39
CA ALA A 825 51.42 -11.67 -34.68
C ALA A 825 50.75 -10.32 -34.98
N ARG A 826 49.87 -10.26 -35.98
CA ARG A 826 49.03 -9.06 -36.20
C ARG A 826 48.04 -8.91 -35.05
N ILE A 827 47.89 -7.71 -34.52
CA ILE A 827 46.91 -7.44 -33.46
C ILE A 827 45.48 -7.69 -33.93
N PRO A 828 44.57 -8.13 -33.04
CA PRO A 828 43.13 -8.07 -33.28
C PRO A 828 42.70 -6.62 -33.57
N VAL A 829 41.67 -6.47 -34.42
CA VAL A 829 41.12 -5.15 -34.81
C VAL A 829 39.59 -5.12 -34.77
N GLN A 830 38.99 -6.11 -34.10
CA GLN A 830 37.58 -6.10 -33.71
C GLN A 830 37.48 -5.30 -32.40
N GLY A 831 36.39 -4.57 -32.20
CA GLY A 831 36.25 -3.58 -31.11
C GLY A 831 37.00 -2.25 -31.37
N LEU A 832 38.23 -2.31 -31.88
CA LEU A 832 39.06 -1.11 -32.11
C LEU A 832 38.55 -0.23 -33.26
N GLU A 833 37.92 0.90 -32.93
CA GLU A 833 37.70 2.05 -33.83
C GLU A 833 38.10 3.37 -33.13
N GLY A 834 38.51 4.39 -33.91
CA GLY A 834 39.00 5.68 -33.41
C GLY A 834 40.53 5.83 -33.38
N ILE A 835 41.02 6.63 -32.43
CA ILE A 835 42.44 6.95 -32.19
C ILE A 835 42.87 6.46 -30.80
N TYR A 836 44.06 5.85 -30.75
CA TYR A 836 44.66 5.29 -29.53
C TYR A 836 46.14 5.69 -29.42
N GLN A 837 46.66 5.79 -28.21
CA GLN A 837 48.10 5.87 -27.91
C GLN A 837 48.56 4.55 -27.32
N ASP A 838 49.60 3.93 -27.89
CA ASP A 838 50.26 2.80 -27.23
C ASP A 838 51.17 3.33 -26.10
N LEU A 839 50.82 3.00 -24.85
CA LEU A 839 51.58 3.39 -23.67
C LEU A 839 52.93 2.65 -23.53
N VAL A 840 53.20 1.62 -24.34
CA VAL A 840 54.49 0.90 -24.34
C VAL A 840 55.51 1.53 -25.27
N SER A 841 55.13 1.87 -26.51
CA SER A 841 56.00 2.52 -27.50
C SER A 841 55.93 4.06 -27.52
N GLY A 842 54.85 4.65 -27.00
CA GLY A 842 54.55 6.08 -27.10
C GLY A 842 54.06 6.51 -28.49
N GLU A 843 53.64 5.57 -29.33
CA GLU A 843 53.19 5.82 -30.70
C GLU A 843 51.66 5.89 -30.81
N TYR A 844 51.15 6.67 -31.77
CA TYR A 844 49.72 6.92 -31.96
C TYR A 844 49.18 6.12 -33.15
N TYR A 845 48.06 5.42 -32.94
CA TYR A 845 47.47 4.49 -33.89
C TYR A 845 46.01 4.85 -34.22
N SER A 846 45.63 4.65 -35.48
CA SER A 846 44.29 4.86 -36.02
C SER A 846 43.67 3.57 -36.53
N PHE A 847 42.41 3.35 -36.17
CA PHE A 847 41.63 2.16 -36.55
C PHE A 847 40.34 2.52 -37.29
N LEU A 848 40.30 3.67 -37.97
CA LEU A 848 39.11 4.21 -38.65
C LEU A 848 38.49 3.29 -39.71
N GLY A 849 37.17 3.28 -39.81
CA GLY A 849 36.41 2.70 -40.90
C GLY A 849 36.44 3.53 -42.21
N PRO A 850 35.95 2.97 -43.34
CA PRO A 850 35.86 3.70 -44.60
C PRO A 850 34.92 4.91 -44.50
N GLY A 851 35.44 6.12 -44.73
CA GLY A 851 34.67 7.36 -44.68
C GLY A 851 34.70 8.08 -43.33
N ALA A 852 35.30 7.49 -42.29
CA ALA A 852 35.56 8.18 -41.02
C ALA A 852 36.81 9.08 -41.11
N LEU A 853 36.80 10.16 -40.33
CA LEU A 853 37.89 11.11 -40.13
C LEU A 853 38.57 10.86 -38.78
N ALA A 854 39.87 11.15 -38.70
CA ALA A 854 40.63 11.13 -37.46
C ALA A 854 40.35 12.42 -36.68
N ASP A 855 39.91 12.32 -35.41
CA ASP A 855 39.92 13.46 -34.48
C ASP A 855 41.35 13.81 -34.06
N ASP A 856 42.11 14.39 -35.00
CA ASP A 856 43.52 14.72 -34.82
C ASP A 856 43.74 16.00 -33.98
N SER A 857 42.72 16.49 -33.26
CA SER A 857 42.88 17.56 -32.26
C SER A 857 43.45 17.03 -30.95
N VAL A 858 43.15 15.78 -30.56
CA VAL A 858 43.66 15.18 -29.32
C VAL A 858 45.17 14.87 -29.38
N LEU A 859 45.78 14.97 -30.57
CA LEU A 859 47.18 14.64 -30.80
C LEU A 859 48.11 15.85 -30.53
N PRO A 860 49.34 15.61 -30.03
CA PRO A 860 50.36 16.65 -29.96
C PRO A 860 50.76 17.18 -31.34
N GLU A 861 51.14 18.46 -31.44
CA GLU A 861 51.54 19.08 -32.70
C GLU A 861 52.64 18.29 -33.44
N GLY A 862 52.48 18.08 -34.74
CA GLY A 862 53.42 17.35 -35.59
C GLY A 862 53.41 15.82 -35.46
N THR A 863 52.54 15.25 -34.62
CA THR A 863 52.43 13.79 -34.43
C THR A 863 52.01 13.07 -35.72
N GLN A 864 52.71 11.99 -36.09
CA GLN A 864 52.31 11.12 -37.19
C GLN A 864 51.46 9.96 -36.67
N LEU A 865 50.22 9.88 -37.18
CA LEU A 865 49.24 8.86 -36.84
C LEU A 865 49.45 7.60 -37.70
N LYS A 866 49.76 6.45 -37.08
CA LYS A 866 50.01 5.18 -37.77
C LYS A 866 48.72 4.42 -38.06
N ASN A 867 48.74 3.55 -39.08
CA ASN A 867 47.62 2.66 -39.38
C ASN A 867 47.63 1.42 -38.48
N GLY A 868 46.80 1.41 -37.43
CA GLY A 868 46.65 0.31 -36.47
C GLY A 868 46.23 -1.01 -37.11
N LYS A 869 45.48 -0.96 -38.22
CA LYS A 869 45.07 -2.15 -39.00
C LYS A 869 46.23 -2.84 -39.75
N THR A 870 47.46 -2.36 -39.55
CA THR A 870 48.70 -2.99 -40.02
C THR A 870 49.73 -3.26 -38.91
N ALA A 871 49.38 -3.00 -37.64
CA ALA A 871 50.27 -3.22 -36.51
C ALA A 871 50.50 -4.71 -36.21
N VAL A 872 51.67 -5.01 -35.64
CA VAL A 872 52.17 -6.35 -35.34
C VAL A 872 52.85 -6.32 -33.98
N LEU A 873 52.61 -7.34 -33.15
CA LEU A 873 53.16 -7.50 -31.81
C LEU A 873 54.15 -8.69 -31.82
N GLU A 874 55.40 -8.41 -31.44
CA GLU A 874 56.47 -9.43 -31.34
C GLU A 874 56.23 -10.41 -30.17
N PRO A 875 56.78 -11.64 -30.20
CA PRO A 875 56.69 -12.62 -29.11
C PRO A 875 57.03 -12.04 -27.73
N GLY A 876 56.21 -12.36 -26.73
CA GLY A 876 56.40 -11.93 -25.34
C GLY A 876 56.14 -10.45 -25.05
N ASN A 877 56.01 -9.60 -26.07
CA ASN A 877 55.74 -8.18 -25.88
C ASN A 877 54.26 -7.90 -25.61
N ALA A 878 54.01 -6.87 -24.81
CA ALA A 878 52.70 -6.26 -24.62
C ALA A 878 52.55 -4.96 -25.45
N MET A 879 51.32 -4.60 -25.76
CA MET A 879 50.90 -3.32 -26.31
C MET A 879 49.69 -2.82 -25.49
N ILE A 880 49.66 -1.54 -25.15
CA ILE A 880 48.66 -0.99 -24.22
C ILE A 880 48.03 0.23 -24.89
N LEU A 881 46.97 0.01 -25.67
CA LEU A 881 46.30 1.07 -26.43
C LEU A 881 45.33 1.81 -25.50
N GLU A 882 45.71 3.02 -25.09
CA GLU A 882 44.80 3.97 -24.43
C GLU A 882 43.95 4.68 -25.48
N PHE A 883 42.63 4.58 -25.37
CA PHE A 883 41.68 5.26 -26.23
C PHE A 883 41.70 6.78 -25.99
N LEU A 884 41.81 7.55 -27.07
CA LEU A 884 41.89 9.01 -27.03
C LEU A 884 40.71 9.73 -27.70
N ALA A 885 40.18 9.21 -28.80
CA ALA A 885 39.06 9.84 -29.51
C ALA A 885 38.29 8.92 -30.46
N GLU A 886 36.99 9.18 -30.59
CA GLU A 886 36.06 8.53 -31.53
C GLU A 886 36.33 8.90 -33.00
N PRO A 887 35.86 8.07 -33.97
CA PRO A 887 35.79 8.47 -35.37
C PRO A 887 34.81 9.63 -35.60
N LEU A 888 35.18 10.62 -36.43
CA LEU A 888 34.25 11.67 -36.85
C LEU A 888 33.72 11.39 -38.27
N TYR A 889 32.40 11.40 -38.44
CA TYR A 889 31.74 11.19 -39.75
C TYR A 889 31.31 12.49 -40.44
N THR A 890 31.44 13.62 -39.74
CA THR A 890 31.18 14.99 -40.22
C THR A 890 32.26 15.92 -39.70
N SER A 891 32.42 17.11 -40.30
CA SER A 891 33.30 18.15 -39.78
C SER A 891 32.79 18.68 -38.44
N ASP A 892 33.66 18.83 -37.45
CA ASP A 892 33.30 19.36 -36.12
C ASP A 892 34.41 20.26 -35.55
N TRP A 893 34.04 21.16 -34.64
CA TRP A 893 34.97 21.99 -33.87
C TRP A 893 35.36 21.29 -32.56
N ARG A 894 36.67 21.16 -32.33
CA ARG A 894 37.26 20.38 -31.23
C ARG A 894 38.29 21.21 -30.48
N VAL A 895 38.50 20.89 -29.19
CA VAL A 895 39.62 21.44 -28.41
C VAL A 895 40.89 20.66 -28.78
N SER A 896 41.99 21.37 -28.99
CA SER A 896 43.30 20.79 -29.32
C SER A 896 44.31 20.91 -28.16
N ALA A 897 44.23 22.00 -27.38
CA ALA A 897 45.09 22.22 -26.23
C ALA A 897 44.46 23.15 -25.18
N VAL A 898 44.95 23.06 -23.94
CA VAL A 898 44.72 24.06 -22.88
C VAL A 898 46.09 24.47 -22.33
N ASN A 899 46.31 25.77 -22.15
CA ASN A 899 47.63 26.34 -21.80
C ASN A 899 48.78 25.92 -22.75
N GLY A 900 48.48 25.55 -23.99
CA GLY A 900 49.45 25.00 -24.95
C GLY A 900 49.81 23.52 -24.74
N VAL A 901 49.19 22.83 -23.77
CA VAL A 901 49.32 21.38 -23.57
C VAL A 901 48.21 20.66 -24.33
N SER A 902 48.59 19.79 -25.27
CA SER A 902 47.64 18.98 -26.06
C SER A 902 46.78 18.09 -25.18
N VAL A 903 45.51 17.91 -25.56
CA VAL A 903 44.48 17.30 -24.71
C VAL A 903 44.84 15.91 -24.18
N SER A 904 45.53 15.08 -24.97
CA SER A 904 46.02 13.74 -24.56
C SER A 904 47.14 13.76 -23.50
N ARG A 905 47.60 14.95 -23.07
CA ARG A 905 48.73 15.14 -22.15
C ARG A 905 48.45 16.11 -21.01
N ILE A 906 47.19 16.50 -20.79
CA ILE A 906 46.81 17.40 -19.71
C ILE A 906 46.72 16.61 -18.40
N GLU A 907 47.64 16.90 -17.46
CA GLU A 907 47.57 16.43 -16.07
C GLU A 907 47.62 17.63 -15.11
N PHE A 908 46.60 17.80 -14.25
CA PHE A 908 46.52 18.89 -13.29
C PHE A 908 46.86 18.43 -11.87
N ALA A 909 48.16 18.26 -11.59
CA ALA A 909 48.65 17.83 -10.27
C ALA A 909 48.52 18.90 -9.15
N ALA A 910 48.14 20.14 -9.49
CA ALA A 910 47.98 21.26 -8.57
C ALA A 910 47.04 22.33 -9.14
N GLU A 911 46.66 23.31 -8.31
CA GLU A 911 45.87 24.48 -8.73
C GLU A 911 46.55 25.20 -9.91
N THR A 912 45.88 25.20 -11.06
CA THR A 912 46.43 25.66 -12.35
C THR A 912 45.53 26.73 -12.98
N PRO A 913 46.03 27.95 -13.27
CA PRO A 913 45.24 28.98 -13.95
C PRO A 913 45.06 28.63 -15.43
N ILE A 914 43.87 28.88 -15.97
CA ILE A 914 43.52 28.64 -17.38
C ILE A 914 43.83 29.93 -18.15
N GLN A 915 44.98 29.94 -18.81
CA GLN A 915 45.54 31.09 -19.53
C GLN A 915 45.15 31.11 -21.01
N SER A 916 44.99 29.94 -21.63
CA SER A 916 44.55 29.83 -23.03
C SER A 916 43.84 28.51 -23.33
N VAL A 917 43.00 28.52 -24.35
CA VAL A 917 42.38 27.34 -24.96
C VAL A 917 42.61 27.40 -26.47
N SER A 918 43.02 26.28 -27.05
CA SER A 918 43.25 26.11 -28.49
C SER A 918 42.16 25.21 -29.08
N VAL A 919 41.61 25.61 -30.22
CA VAL A 919 40.54 24.89 -30.92
C VAL A 919 40.84 24.73 -32.41
N LYS A 920 40.38 23.62 -32.98
CA LYS A 920 40.66 23.18 -34.35
C LYS A 920 39.39 22.61 -34.97
N ASN A 921 39.17 22.87 -36.26
CA ASN A 921 38.14 22.17 -37.01
C ASN A 921 38.72 20.87 -37.54
N VAL A 922 38.15 19.75 -37.13
CA VAL A 922 38.49 18.45 -37.71
C VAL A 922 37.51 18.17 -38.84
N GLY A 923 38.01 18.29 -40.06
CA GLY A 923 37.22 18.10 -41.28
C GLY A 923 37.57 19.14 -42.33
N ARG A 924 36.58 19.56 -43.12
CA ARG A 924 36.73 20.59 -44.14
C ARG A 924 35.83 21.77 -43.80
N ILE A 925 36.41 22.82 -43.24
CA ILE A 925 35.77 24.12 -43.02
C ILE A 925 35.08 24.55 -44.33
N SER A 926 33.92 25.18 -44.19
CA SER A 926 33.21 25.80 -45.32
C SER A 926 34.05 26.93 -45.95
N ALA A 927 33.58 27.51 -47.06
CA ALA A 927 34.31 28.60 -47.73
C ALA A 927 34.11 29.98 -47.07
N GLU A 928 33.46 30.02 -45.90
CA GLU A 928 32.95 31.23 -45.24
C GLU A 928 33.57 31.37 -43.84
N THR A 929 33.49 32.57 -43.26
CA THR A 929 34.05 32.86 -41.93
C THR A 929 33.03 32.53 -40.86
N GLU A 930 33.39 31.70 -39.88
CA GLU A 930 32.52 31.31 -38.76
C GLU A 930 32.97 32.02 -37.47
N ASP A 931 32.12 32.85 -36.86
CA ASP A 931 32.43 33.48 -35.57
C ASP A 931 32.12 32.50 -34.42
N LEU A 932 33.15 32.05 -33.70
CA LEU A 932 33.07 31.04 -32.64
C LEU A 932 33.03 31.65 -31.23
N GLN A 933 32.16 31.12 -30.39
CA GLN A 933 32.13 31.36 -28.95
C GLN A 933 32.76 30.17 -28.23
N ILE A 934 33.82 30.40 -27.46
CA ILE A 934 34.47 29.38 -26.63
C ILE A 934 34.11 29.68 -25.17
N ILE A 935 33.47 28.73 -24.50
CA ILE A 935 33.10 28.83 -23.09
C ILE A 935 33.89 27.78 -22.30
N CYS A 936 34.65 28.23 -21.30
CA CYS A 936 35.36 27.34 -20.37
C CYS A 936 34.70 27.45 -19.00
N ALA A 937 34.30 26.32 -18.42
CA ALA A 937 33.56 26.22 -17.17
C ALA A 937 34.21 25.18 -16.25
N VAL A 938 34.35 25.50 -14.96
CA VAL A 938 34.92 24.63 -13.94
C VAL A 938 33.85 24.33 -12.90
N TYR A 939 33.70 23.06 -12.54
CA TYR A 939 32.67 22.54 -11.66
C TYR A 939 33.29 21.85 -10.44
N GLU A 940 32.78 22.11 -9.25
CA GLU A 940 33.14 21.40 -8.03
C GLU A 940 31.94 20.57 -7.57
N ARG A 941 32.09 19.24 -7.54
CA ARG A 941 31.00 18.30 -7.19
C ARG A 941 29.72 18.50 -8.03
N GLY A 942 29.88 18.84 -9.31
CA GLY A 942 28.78 19.13 -10.24
C GLY A 942 28.21 20.55 -10.16
N ILE A 943 28.56 21.34 -9.14
CA ILE A 943 28.15 22.75 -9.01
C ILE A 943 29.14 23.63 -9.78
N LEU A 944 28.65 24.59 -10.57
CA LEU A 944 29.51 25.52 -11.32
C LEU A 944 30.31 26.41 -10.35
N ALA A 945 31.63 26.20 -10.29
CA ALA A 945 32.56 26.96 -9.46
C ALA A 945 33.07 28.24 -10.16
N GLY A 946 33.12 28.24 -11.49
CA GLY A 946 33.44 29.43 -12.29
C GLY A 946 33.28 29.19 -13.79
N ALA A 947 33.04 30.25 -14.56
CA ALA A 947 32.98 30.18 -16.02
C ALA A 947 33.51 31.44 -16.68
N ALA A 948 34.07 31.29 -17.89
CA ALA A 948 34.57 32.36 -18.73
C ALA A 948 34.17 32.10 -20.19
N ARG A 949 33.95 33.18 -20.95
CA ARG A 949 33.62 33.16 -22.38
C ARG A 949 34.60 34.03 -23.14
N GLN A 950 35.01 33.57 -24.31
CA GLN A 950 35.81 34.32 -25.27
C GLN A 950 35.29 34.08 -26.70
N GLU A 951 35.66 34.95 -27.64
CA GLU A 951 35.14 34.93 -29.02
C GLU A 951 36.30 35.01 -30.03
N THR A 952 36.20 34.28 -31.14
CA THR A 952 37.22 34.27 -32.20
C THR A 952 36.61 34.00 -33.58
N ALA A 953 37.10 34.68 -34.61
CA ALA A 953 36.65 34.48 -35.99
C ALA A 953 37.48 33.38 -36.68
N ALA A 954 36.84 32.30 -37.12
CA ALA A 954 37.48 31.23 -37.86
C ALA A 954 37.64 31.59 -39.35
N VAL A 955 38.89 31.72 -39.80
CA VAL A 955 39.24 32.09 -41.17
C VAL A 955 39.64 30.87 -42.00
N ALA A 956 38.93 30.62 -43.10
CA ALA A 956 39.16 29.48 -44.00
C ALA A 956 40.64 29.31 -44.41
N GLY A 957 41.25 28.19 -44.01
CA GLY A 957 42.64 27.84 -44.29
C GLY A 957 43.60 27.94 -43.10
N GLN A 958 43.21 28.59 -42.01
CA GLN A 958 43.90 28.45 -40.71
C GLN A 958 43.36 27.21 -39.99
N GLY A 959 44.25 26.31 -39.56
CA GLY A 959 43.86 25.02 -38.97
C GLY A 959 43.51 25.07 -37.49
N GLU A 960 44.04 26.03 -36.74
CA GLU A 960 43.93 26.08 -35.28
C GLU A 960 43.92 27.53 -34.76
N TYR A 961 43.17 27.77 -33.69
CA TYR A 961 42.89 29.08 -33.12
C TYR A 961 43.13 29.01 -31.61
N THR A 962 44.06 29.80 -31.09
CA THR A 962 44.33 29.89 -29.65
C THR A 962 43.76 31.19 -29.10
N VAL A 963 42.95 31.08 -28.04
CA VAL A 963 42.20 32.18 -27.44
C VAL A 963 42.62 32.36 -25.98
N SER A 964 42.81 33.60 -25.56
CA SER A 964 43.32 33.94 -24.22
C SER A 964 42.21 33.96 -23.17
N PHE A 965 42.43 33.25 -22.07
CA PHE A 965 41.59 33.25 -20.86
C PHE A 965 42.30 33.90 -19.65
N ALA A 966 43.54 34.38 -19.81
CA ALA A 966 44.38 34.89 -18.72
C ALA A 966 43.73 36.01 -17.88
N ASP A 967 42.96 36.91 -18.49
CA ASP A 967 42.26 38.01 -17.80
C ASP A 967 40.96 37.56 -17.09
N ALA A 968 40.50 36.32 -17.29
CA ALA A 968 39.25 35.82 -16.73
C ALA A 968 39.38 35.28 -15.29
N GLY A 969 40.60 35.10 -14.78
CA GLY A 969 40.86 34.61 -13.41
C GLY A 969 40.45 33.16 -13.15
N LEU A 970 40.12 32.39 -14.20
CA LEU A 970 39.67 31.00 -14.09
C LEU A 970 40.84 30.08 -13.75
N SER A 971 40.61 29.10 -12.88
CA SER A 971 41.60 28.07 -12.51
C SER A 971 40.89 26.75 -12.22
N ILE A 972 41.64 25.65 -12.37
CA ILE A 972 41.20 24.29 -12.05
C ILE A 972 42.04 23.73 -10.89
N ARG A 973 41.42 22.94 -10.02
CA ARG A 973 42.06 22.27 -8.88
C ARG A 973 41.80 20.76 -8.94
N PRO A 974 42.66 19.91 -8.35
CA PRO A 974 42.40 18.47 -8.26
C PRO A 974 41.02 18.19 -7.63
N GLY A 975 40.17 17.43 -8.33
CA GLY A 975 38.79 17.16 -7.92
C GLY A 975 37.74 18.19 -8.38
N GLN A 976 38.10 19.08 -9.31
CA GLN A 976 37.16 19.96 -10.02
C GLN A 976 37.17 19.66 -11.52
N THR A 977 36.00 19.33 -12.08
CA THR A 977 35.83 18.98 -13.50
C THR A 977 35.76 20.25 -14.35
N MET A 978 36.59 20.34 -15.40
CA MET A 978 36.53 21.41 -16.41
C MET A 978 35.79 20.93 -17.66
N LYS A 979 34.86 21.75 -18.15
CA LYS A 979 34.12 21.55 -19.40
C LYS A 979 34.37 22.72 -20.35
N ILE A 980 34.61 22.44 -21.63
CA ILE A 980 34.79 23.46 -22.66
C ILE A 980 33.76 23.24 -23.77
N PHE A 981 33.06 24.31 -24.14
CA PHE A 981 32.04 24.35 -25.18
C PHE A 981 32.53 25.23 -26.33
N ILE A 982 32.17 24.88 -27.57
CA ILE A 982 32.48 25.67 -28.77
C ILE A 982 31.19 25.77 -29.59
N GLU A 983 30.68 26.98 -29.77
CA GLU A 983 29.37 27.26 -30.38
C GLU A 983 29.46 28.33 -31.48
N PRO A 984 28.65 28.25 -32.55
CA PRO A 984 28.49 29.34 -33.53
C PRO A 984 27.85 30.59 -32.89
N SER A 985 28.30 31.78 -33.27
CA SER A 985 27.89 33.01 -32.57
C SER A 985 26.43 33.43 -32.76
N ASP A 986 25.75 32.88 -33.75
CA ASP A 986 24.34 33.10 -34.10
C ASP A 986 23.42 31.92 -33.72
N GLY A 987 23.96 30.88 -33.08
CA GLY A 987 23.23 29.65 -32.73
C GLY A 987 22.04 29.87 -31.79
N THR A 988 20.91 29.22 -32.09
CA THR A 988 19.80 29.10 -31.14
C THR A 988 20.12 28.09 -30.05
N ALA A 989 19.72 28.38 -28.81
CA ALA A 989 20.04 27.58 -27.62
C ALA A 989 19.37 26.20 -27.62
N GLY A 990 20.01 25.23 -28.29
CA GLY A 990 19.81 23.80 -28.06
C GLY A 990 20.55 23.33 -26.81
N ALA A 991 20.60 22.00 -26.59
CA ALA A 991 21.38 21.41 -25.52
C ALA A 991 22.88 21.51 -25.83
N MET A 992 23.57 22.49 -25.23
CA MET A 992 25.02 22.66 -25.35
C MET A 992 25.74 21.39 -24.86
N THR A 993 26.55 20.79 -25.71
CA THR A 993 27.38 19.62 -25.37
C THR A 993 28.84 20.03 -25.24
N PRO A 994 29.55 19.61 -24.19
CA PRO A 994 30.96 19.96 -24.05
C PRO A 994 31.77 19.28 -25.16
N LYS A 995 32.64 20.06 -25.81
CA LYS A 995 33.64 19.59 -26.79
C LYS A 995 34.90 19.05 -26.12
N LEU A 996 35.05 19.30 -24.82
CA LEU A 996 36.01 18.66 -23.94
C LEU A 996 35.45 18.63 -22.52
N GLU A 997 35.65 17.51 -21.83
CA GLU A 997 35.44 17.36 -20.38
C GLU A 997 36.68 16.70 -19.77
N LEU A 998 37.24 17.31 -18.73
CA LEU A 998 38.41 16.83 -17.98
C LEU A 998 38.06 16.77 -16.48
N PRO A 999 38.16 15.61 -15.81
CA PRO A 999 37.71 15.40 -14.44
C PRO A 999 38.62 15.99 -13.36
#